data_AF-A0A3B6VYB4-F1
#
_entry.id   AF-A0A3B6VYB4-F1
#
_cell.length_a   1.000
_cell.length_b   1.000
_cell.length_c   1.000
_cell.angle_alpha   90.00
_cell.angle_beta   90.00
_cell.angle_gamma   90.00
#
_symmetry.space_group_name_H-M   'P 1'
#
loop_
_entity.id
_entity.type
_entity.pdbx_description
1 polymer ?
#
loop_
_entity_poly.entity_id
_entity_poly.type
_entity_poly.pdbx_seq_one_letter_code
_entity_poly.pdbx_strand_id
1 'polypeptide(L)'
;MKIKELFLKIYLFLLILCIFSLIILSVLGNKNRIGYLGDFVFDEYQINYTLKLNGLLDIKEKFMLDGELDKESIKQFIFTNDSITNYSYGFRIKYYDKIFRNSDIYGVYLDINKILEDNNFIKEIKIDDNGSPFGNLISDKIITEEKIDNVNYILKIKSDIIKYSLILLIISLLFFINYLSDKNKKIIFISYSIVLIFLIVAFIVFYIIGMQKHKGYISDFTLVDESSLGYVYKAKLYSESIFYDNFMSYISEKPIILQEKPNFIKNYGYSVEIKNKPISYKEDIYTGSNFILAKVYSSSNDNVIYSNSTEQNIFDYNLQTSKGEKYKVDLNIKNINGNGKKIYFALDSVNGYYVIPNTDNISEDYNIYSAVADIETSSDIYNSRIDFRFPYGEIEVESIKIEQTEDNLYIKDSNNIIITSYNKISKDTSINNAYYYTNINPHIYLILIIALIILYILYYLSNKEKVDNFINKKVFILITIALAFIIFAFHFWLCFPGYYQIADHIGIMRDASKGIYGNWHPVILYIASDIFYHLFGYHTFYFTLINLICFYTGISLIIISLYLKFNKKRVILLFLLSFIANIFFFNIDQTKDATSSIYAWLAYSMIFFKLLADIKNKKINIAFYIAIYIVLLLALLWRHNMIVTIYPAFLVLTYLILKNRKFQSTIKYLLSYSSIMLIFAVLLILIHTIFPRIFIKDLSPYKKAVNFMYIANIASCSVLSDDGSLIPNDWYAEGKTFEDLKEFYTNNYSNHMGADGFYFPSHKTQIFKFEELRDVKKVWIKYIFKYPLNYIKHNILFAHKLVNWPIWQFSSNAIQEKNTRYEFNTENYIFTDKGISFSKFREKTYTLLFNILPNIYSIYFILISSLLFLISGILYIVKYKNNLILLLAFSSSFSAIATFVIVTLFSPAPISRYFAPIIYVSIISLISFISFVYSVGGLKRLYNKILFKR
;
A
#
# COMPACT_ATOMS: atom_id res chain seq x y z
N MET A 1 5.25 -35.57 39.12
CA MET A 1 4.33 -34.55 39.70
C MET A 1 5.05 -33.47 40.49
N LYS A 2 5.86 -33.81 41.51
CA LYS A 2 6.56 -32.84 42.40
C LYS A 2 7.46 -31.82 41.68
N ILE A 3 8.22 -32.24 40.67
CA ILE A 3 9.11 -31.33 39.91
C ILE A 3 8.32 -30.28 39.11
N LYS A 4 7.20 -30.67 38.46
CA LYS A 4 6.35 -29.73 37.71
C LYS A 4 5.67 -28.70 38.63
N GLU A 5 5.24 -29.12 39.83
CA GLU A 5 4.68 -28.22 40.86
C GLU A 5 5.71 -27.21 41.38
N LEU A 6 6.96 -27.64 41.58
CA LEU A 6 8.04 -26.76 41.98
C LEU A 6 8.35 -25.73 40.88
N PHE A 7 8.47 -26.17 39.62
CA PHE A 7 8.64 -25.25 38.49
C PHE A 7 7.50 -24.24 38.37
N LEU A 8 6.24 -24.65 38.56
CA LEU A 8 5.11 -23.72 38.55
C LEU A 8 5.24 -22.64 39.62
N LYS A 9 5.56 -23.02 40.86
CA LYS A 9 5.76 -22.06 41.96
C LYS A 9 6.89 -21.09 41.64
N ILE A 10 7.98 -21.59 41.06
CA ILE A 10 9.11 -20.77 40.59
C ILE A 10 8.65 -19.82 39.47
N TYR A 11 7.89 -20.29 38.47
CA TYR A 11 7.38 -19.44 37.38
C TYR A 11 6.41 -18.38 37.88
N LEU A 12 5.49 -18.72 38.78
CA LEU A 12 4.54 -17.76 39.35
C LEU A 12 5.27 -16.71 40.20
N PHE A 13 6.26 -17.14 40.97
CA PHE A 13 7.12 -16.24 41.73
C PHE A 13 7.91 -15.31 40.81
N LEU A 14 8.52 -15.82 39.73
CA LEU A 14 9.23 -15.02 38.73
C LEU A 14 8.30 -14.05 37.99
N LEU A 15 7.06 -14.45 37.70
CA LEU A 15 6.05 -13.59 37.07
C LEU A 15 5.68 -12.42 37.99
N ILE A 16 5.39 -12.72 39.26
CA ILE A 16 5.09 -11.71 40.29
C ILE A 16 6.30 -10.79 40.44
N LEU A 17 7.50 -11.34 40.55
CA LEU A 17 8.76 -10.58 40.66
C LEU A 17 8.97 -9.65 39.46
N CYS A 18 8.66 -10.10 38.25
CA CYS A 18 8.77 -9.29 37.03
C CYS A 18 7.80 -8.10 37.06
N ILE A 19 6.53 -8.34 37.41
CA ILE A 19 5.52 -7.27 37.53
C ILE A 19 5.92 -6.26 38.60
N PHE A 20 6.30 -6.72 39.79
CA PHE A 20 6.77 -5.85 40.87
C PHE A 20 8.03 -5.07 40.47
N SER A 21 8.98 -5.71 39.78
CA SER A 21 10.18 -5.02 39.29
C SER A 21 9.82 -3.89 38.33
N LEU A 22 8.88 -4.10 37.40
CA LEU A 22 8.44 -3.04 36.49
C LEU A 22 7.76 -1.89 37.22
N ILE A 23 6.91 -2.18 38.21
CA ILE A 23 6.24 -1.16 39.03
C ILE A 23 7.29 -0.37 39.81
N ILE A 24 8.22 -1.05 40.49
CA ILE A 24 9.28 -0.41 41.28
C ILE A 24 10.17 0.45 40.38
N LEU A 25 10.60 -0.08 39.22
CA LEU A 25 11.39 0.68 38.26
C LEU A 25 10.61 1.91 37.74
N SER A 26 9.32 1.76 37.43
CA SER A 26 8.51 2.89 36.95
C SER A 26 8.39 3.99 38.01
N VAL A 27 8.15 3.62 39.27
CA VAL A 27 8.04 4.57 40.40
C VAL A 27 9.38 5.23 40.68
N LEU A 28 10.48 4.48 40.67
CA LEU A 28 11.82 5.03 40.92
C LEU A 28 12.29 5.91 39.76
N GLY A 29 11.98 5.55 38.51
CA GLY A 29 12.33 6.33 37.33
C GLY A 29 11.73 7.73 37.35
N ASN A 30 10.46 7.85 37.79
CA ASN A 30 9.72 9.11 37.76
C ASN A 30 10.08 10.12 38.88
N LYS A 31 11.13 9.85 39.67
CA LYS A 31 11.65 10.82 40.64
C LYS A 31 12.55 11.86 39.94
N ASN A 32 12.34 13.13 40.26
CA ASN A 32 13.24 14.22 39.85
C ASN A 32 14.64 14.00 40.42
N ARG A 33 15.65 14.20 39.57
CA ARG A 33 17.08 14.06 39.89
C ARG A 33 17.88 15.17 39.25
N ILE A 34 19.12 15.32 39.73
CA ILE A 34 20.05 16.34 39.29
C ILE A 34 21.24 15.68 38.59
N GLY A 35 21.60 16.18 37.41
CA GLY A 35 22.75 15.81 36.61
C GLY A 35 23.45 17.06 36.06
N TYR A 36 24.19 16.91 34.97
CA TYR A 36 24.88 18.03 34.32
C TYR A 36 24.98 17.81 32.81
N LEU A 37 25.02 18.88 32.02
CA LEU A 37 25.37 18.78 30.60
C LEU A 37 26.90 18.80 30.48
N GLY A 38 27.44 17.94 29.62
CA GLY A 38 28.87 17.89 29.33
C GLY A 38 29.14 17.21 28.00
N ASP A 39 30.41 16.87 27.75
CA ASP A 39 30.87 16.39 26.43
C ASP A 39 30.43 17.34 25.30
N PHE A 40 30.68 18.64 25.45
CA PHE A 40 30.29 19.61 24.43
C PHE A 40 31.07 19.37 23.13
N VAL A 41 30.35 19.15 22.04
CA VAL A 41 30.91 18.88 20.71
C VAL A 41 30.66 20.08 19.80
N PHE A 42 31.71 20.54 19.13
CA PHE A 42 31.64 21.60 18.12
C PHE A 42 32.19 21.07 16.79
N ASP A 43 31.44 20.16 16.17
CA ASP A 43 31.80 19.49 14.91
C ASP A 43 31.29 20.26 13.69
N GLU A 44 31.44 19.68 12.49
CA GLU A 44 31.07 20.35 11.24
C GLU A 44 29.58 20.73 11.17
N TYR A 45 28.70 19.92 11.75
CA TYR A 45 27.28 20.25 11.81
C TYR A 45 27.07 21.51 12.65
N GLN A 46 27.70 21.59 13.82
CA GLN A 46 27.60 22.75 14.71
C GLN A 46 28.26 24.00 14.13
N ILE A 47 29.38 23.86 13.40
CA ILE A 47 30.04 24.94 12.68
C ILE A 47 29.09 25.53 11.63
N ASN A 48 28.51 24.68 10.77
CA ASN A 48 27.58 25.12 9.73
C ASN A 48 26.35 25.80 10.34
N TYR A 49 25.82 25.24 11.44
CA TYR A 49 24.64 25.79 12.10
C TYR A 49 24.95 27.12 12.79
N THR A 50 26.10 27.25 13.45
CA THR A 50 26.59 28.50 14.05
C THR A 50 26.73 29.61 13.00
N LEU A 51 27.37 29.33 11.85
CA LEU A 51 27.48 30.30 10.77
C LEU A 51 26.11 30.69 10.22
N LYS A 52 25.20 29.72 10.05
CA LYS A 52 23.83 29.99 9.61
C LYS A 52 23.05 30.87 10.59
N LEU A 53 23.16 30.61 11.90
CA LEU A 53 22.49 31.40 12.95
C LEU A 53 22.92 32.87 12.96
N ASN A 54 24.13 33.16 12.48
CA ASN A 54 24.68 34.51 12.41
C ASN A 54 24.68 35.10 10.99
N GLY A 55 24.06 34.43 9.99
CA GLY A 55 23.99 34.93 8.61
C GLY A 55 25.32 34.88 7.83
N LEU A 56 26.26 34.03 8.24
CA LEU A 56 27.63 33.96 7.71
C LEU A 56 27.92 32.64 6.98
N LEU A 57 26.90 31.94 6.49
CA LEU A 57 27.08 30.61 5.89
C LEU A 57 28.02 30.63 4.66
N ASP A 58 27.95 31.70 3.87
CA ASP A 58 28.75 31.88 2.64
C ASP A 58 30.25 32.00 2.92
N ILE A 59 30.63 32.33 4.16
CA ILE A 59 32.04 32.41 4.56
C ILE A 59 32.70 31.02 4.59
N LYS A 60 31.92 29.94 4.73
CA LYS A 60 32.42 28.56 4.76
C LYS A 60 33.33 28.23 3.58
N GLU A 61 32.99 28.71 2.37
CA GLU A 61 33.76 28.43 1.15
C GLU A 61 35.21 28.92 1.23
N LYS A 62 35.47 29.95 2.05
CA LYS A 62 36.81 30.52 2.25
C LYS A 62 37.72 29.66 3.13
N PHE A 63 37.17 28.62 3.77
CA PHE A 63 37.87 27.70 4.66
C PHE A 63 37.95 26.28 4.09
N MET A 64 37.71 26.11 2.78
CA MET A 64 37.86 24.83 2.09
C MET A 64 39.30 24.67 1.58
N LEU A 65 39.98 23.60 1.99
CA LEU A 65 41.30 23.19 1.51
C LEU A 65 41.17 21.82 0.83
N ASP A 66 41.58 21.71 -0.44
CA ASP A 66 41.51 20.47 -1.23
C ASP A 66 40.12 19.79 -1.24
N GLY A 67 39.05 20.58 -1.14
CA GLY A 67 37.66 20.08 -1.11
C GLY A 67 37.18 19.61 0.27
N GLU A 68 38.00 19.73 1.32
CA GLU A 68 37.63 19.46 2.72
C GLU A 68 37.62 20.75 3.55
N LEU A 69 36.76 20.80 4.57
CA LEU A 69 36.66 21.96 5.45
C LEU A 69 37.82 21.98 6.45
N ASP A 70 38.60 23.05 6.48
CA ASP A 70 39.60 23.29 7.52
C ASP A 70 38.90 23.66 8.84
N LYS A 71 38.62 22.64 9.65
CA LYS A 71 37.85 22.74 10.88
C LYS A 71 38.53 23.57 11.95
N GLU A 72 39.85 23.64 11.99
CA GLU A 72 40.57 24.39 13.03
C GLU A 72 40.61 25.89 12.70
N SER A 73 40.93 26.23 11.45
CA SER A 73 40.93 27.64 11.00
C SER A 73 39.54 28.28 11.11
N ILE A 74 38.48 27.55 10.74
CA ILE A 74 37.12 28.09 10.82
C ILE A 74 36.61 28.18 12.27
N LYS A 75 36.98 27.24 13.16
CA LYS A 75 36.68 27.35 14.59
C LYS A 75 37.36 28.55 15.22
N GLN A 76 38.64 28.76 14.91
CA GLN A 76 39.38 29.92 15.41
C GLN A 76 38.72 31.23 14.93
N PHE A 77 38.31 31.31 13.67
CA PHE A 77 37.54 32.43 13.15
C PHE A 77 36.21 32.62 13.92
N ILE A 78 35.47 31.53 14.15
CA ILE A 78 34.18 31.59 14.85
C ILE A 78 34.33 32.08 16.30
N PHE A 79 35.36 31.63 17.02
CA PHE A 79 35.55 31.95 18.44
C PHE A 79 36.28 33.26 18.71
N THR A 80 36.92 33.87 17.71
CA THR A 80 37.65 35.15 17.85
C THR A 80 36.94 36.35 17.20
N ASN A 81 35.84 36.10 16.48
CA ASN A 81 35.09 37.15 15.79
C ASN A 81 33.92 37.65 16.65
N ASP A 82 34.04 38.89 17.13
CA ASP A 82 33.05 39.57 17.98
C ASP A 82 31.67 39.75 17.30
N SER A 83 31.58 39.57 15.97
CA SER A 83 30.31 39.65 15.24
C SER A 83 29.44 38.40 15.38
N ILE A 84 30.02 37.29 15.87
CA ILE A 84 29.30 36.02 16.09
C ILE A 84 28.80 36.01 17.52
N THR A 85 27.47 35.96 17.69
CA THR A 85 26.81 36.12 19.00
C THR A 85 25.94 34.93 19.39
N ASN A 86 25.85 33.91 18.54
CA ASN A 86 25.10 32.68 18.81
C ASN A 86 25.93 31.47 18.38
N TYR A 87 26.20 30.57 19.30
CA TYR A 87 27.03 29.38 19.11
C TYR A 87 26.20 28.12 19.32
N SER A 88 26.29 27.18 18.38
CA SER A 88 25.63 25.88 18.48
C SER A 88 26.58 24.84 19.05
N TYR A 89 26.15 24.07 20.04
CA TYR A 89 26.93 22.98 20.63
C TYR A 89 26.12 21.70 20.68
N GLY A 90 26.71 20.58 20.29
CA GLY A 90 26.23 19.26 20.69
C GLY A 90 26.58 19.01 22.15
N PHE A 91 25.74 18.29 22.89
CA PHE A 91 26.01 17.94 24.29
C PHE A 91 25.46 16.55 24.63
N ARG A 92 25.94 16.02 25.75
CA ARG A 92 25.40 14.81 26.38
C ARG A 92 25.06 15.08 27.85
N ILE A 93 23.87 14.68 28.30
CA ILE A 93 23.59 14.66 29.74
C ILE A 93 24.43 13.57 30.43
N LYS A 94 25.05 13.99 31.53
CA LYS A 94 25.77 13.17 32.50
C LYS A 94 25.07 13.18 33.85
N TYR A 95 25.45 12.23 34.68
CA TYR A 95 24.71 11.89 35.90
C TYR A 95 25.65 11.82 37.08
N TYR A 96 25.25 12.43 38.20
CA TYR A 96 25.91 12.21 39.49
C TYR A 96 25.60 10.81 40.04
N ASP A 97 24.40 10.32 39.77
CA ASP A 97 23.95 8.99 40.15
C ASP A 97 24.50 7.92 39.20
N LYS A 98 25.10 6.85 39.75
CA LYS A 98 25.66 5.73 38.97
C LYS A 98 24.60 4.71 38.54
N ILE A 99 23.46 4.66 39.22
CA ILE A 99 22.38 3.69 39.04
C ILE A 99 21.26 4.29 38.20
N PHE A 100 20.81 5.49 38.53
CA PHE A 100 19.68 6.14 37.87
C PHE A 100 20.14 7.08 36.75
N ARG A 101 20.40 6.48 35.58
CA ARG A 101 20.86 7.15 34.37
C ARG A 101 20.24 6.54 33.11
N ASN A 102 20.37 7.24 31.98
CA ASN A 102 20.09 6.66 30.67
C ASN A 102 20.85 5.34 30.52
N SER A 103 20.14 4.31 30.07
CA SER A 103 20.60 2.93 30.04
C SER A 103 19.77 2.12 29.05
N ASP A 104 20.02 0.82 28.96
CA ASP A 104 19.12 -0.08 28.22
C ASP A 104 17.72 -0.10 28.84
N ILE A 105 17.60 0.20 30.14
CA ILE A 105 16.34 0.24 30.87
C ILE A 105 15.61 1.56 30.74
N TYR A 106 16.33 2.67 30.92
CA TYR A 106 15.73 3.99 31.01
C TYR A 106 16.13 4.89 29.84
N GLY A 107 15.13 5.59 29.28
CA GLY A 107 15.33 6.86 28.60
C GLY A 107 15.41 8.01 29.61
N VAL A 108 16.07 9.09 29.23
CA VAL A 108 16.25 10.30 30.07
C VAL A 108 15.47 11.47 29.51
N TYR A 109 14.86 12.26 30.38
CA TYR A 109 14.03 13.40 30.00
C TYR A 109 14.42 14.59 30.86
N LEU A 110 14.89 15.65 30.21
CA LEU A 110 15.35 16.87 30.87
C LEU A 110 14.18 17.82 31.11
N ASP A 111 14.28 18.60 32.19
CA ASP A 111 13.46 19.78 32.39
C ASP A 111 14.10 20.98 31.68
N ILE A 112 13.81 21.11 30.38
CA ILE A 112 14.44 22.12 29.52
C ILE A 112 14.16 23.54 30.02
N ASN A 113 12.92 23.81 30.43
CA ASN A 113 12.51 25.15 30.89
C ASN A 113 13.37 25.59 32.07
N LYS A 114 13.56 24.71 33.05
CA LYS A 114 14.38 25.02 34.21
C LYS A 114 15.86 25.22 33.87
N ILE A 115 16.41 24.48 32.90
CA ILE A 115 17.79 24.70 32.45
C ILE A 115 17.95 26.09 31.83
N LEU A 116 16.98 26.54 31.03
CA LEU A 116 16.98 27.86 30.40
C LEU A 116 16.80 28.98 31.43
N GLU A 117 15.97 28.76 32.45
CA GLU A 117 15.83 29.69 33.59
C GLU A 117 17.12 29.81 34.41
N ASP A 118 17.75 28.69 34.73
CA ASP A 118 18.97 28.63 35.57
C ASP A 118 20.23 29.10 34.80
N ASN A 119 20.21 29.06 33.45
CA ASN A 119 21.35 29.40 32.60
C ASN A 119 20.94 30.38 31.49
N ASN A 120 20.86 31.66 31.84
CA ASN A 120 20.40 32.74 30.95
C ASN A 120 21.20 32.95 29.66
N PHE A 121 22.41 32.39 29.56
CA PHE A 121 23.24 32.44 28.35
C PHE A 121 22.84 31.37 27.32
N ILE A 122 22.05 30.36 27.72
CA ILE A 122 21.54 29.34 26.81
C ILE A 122 20.21 29.82 26.24
N LYS A 123 20.14 29.99 24.91
CA LYS A 123 18.95 30.49 24.20
C LYS A 123 18.00 29.38 23.78
N GLU A 124 18.52 28.20 23.46
CA GLU A 124 17.71 27.07 23.01
C GLU A 124 18.37 25.74 23.39
N ILE A 125 17.56 24.74 23.72
CA ILE A 125 18.00 23.35 23.92
C ILE A 125 17.04 22.44 23.14
N LYS A 126 17.60 21.51 22.37
CA LYS A 126 16.86 20.51 21.61
C LYS A 126 17.49 19.12 21.78
N ILE A 127 16.70 18.16 22.23
CA ILE A 127 17.11 16.75 22.35
C ILE A 127 16.93 16.06 21.00
N ASP A 128 17.88 15.20 20.62
CA ASP A 128 17.89 14.54 19.29
C ASP A 128 16.67 13.62 19.11
N ASP A 129 16.48 12.70 20.07
CA ASP A 129 15.39 11.72 20.09
C ASP A 129 14.73 11.66 21.47
N ASN A 130 13.44 11.32 21.50
CA ASN A 130 12.68 11.28 22.75
C ASN A 130 13.23 10.23 23.73
N GLY A 131 13.80 10.66 24.86
CA GLY A 131 14.49 9.78 25.82
C GLY A 131 16.00 9.60 25.59
N SER A 132 16.57 10.28 24.59
CA SER A 132 18.01 10.28 24.28
C SER A 132 18.82 11.06 25.32
N PRO A 133 20.05 10.63 25.63
CA PRO A 133 20.97 11.43 26.43
C PRO A 133 21.71 12.51 25.62
N PHE A 134 21.48 12.61 24.30
CA PHE A 134 22.17 13.53 23.40
C PHE A 134 21.23 14.64 22.90
N GLY A 135 21.79 15.83 22.69
CA GLY A 135 21.06 16.96 22.14
C GLY A 135 21.99 18.09 21.70
N ASN A 136 21.39 19.17 21.24
CA ASN A 136 22.05 20.38 20.79
C ASN A 136 21.53 21.58 21.56
N LEU A 137 22.39 22.54 21.87
CA LEU A 137 22.02 23.80 22.48
C LEU A 137 22.56 24.99 21.67
N ILE A 138 21.89 26.13 21.80
CA ILE A 138 22.36 27.41 21.30
C ILE A 138 22.71 28.29 22.50
N SER A 139 23.92 28.80 22.52
CA SER A 139 24.45 29.67 23.57
C SER A 139 24.81 31.04 22.99
N ASP A 140 24.59 32.11 23.73
CA ASP A 140 25.07 33.46 23.36
C ASP A 140 26.48 33.79 23.85
N LYS A 141 27.10 32.82 24.54
CA LYS A 141 28.49 32.85 24.96
C LYS A 141 29.23 31.59 24.50
N ILE A 142 30.53 31.73 24.31
CA ILE A 142 31.41 30.59 24.07
C ILE A 142 31.44 29.76 25.36
N ILE A 143 31.08 28.48 25.26
CA ILE A 143 31.15 27.56 26.39
C ILE A 143 32.60 27.08 26.53
N THR A 144 33.29 27.61 27.54
CA THR A 144 34.65 27.20 27.93
C THR A 144 34.65 26.24 29.13
N GLU A 145 33.50 26.09 29.78
CA GLU A 145 33.30 25.22 30.94
C GLU A 145 33.17 23.76 30.51
N GLU A 146 33.78 22.84 31.27
CA GLU A 146 33.69 21.40 31.00
C GLU A 146 32.27 20.83 31.25
N LYS A 147 31.45 21.53 32.05
CA LYS A 147 30.08 21.12 32.39
C LYS A 147 29.17 22.29 32.74
N ILE A 148 27.87 22.11 32.46
CA ILE A 148 26.78 22.96 32.96
C ILE A 148 26.02 22.17 34.03
N ASP A 149 26.11 22.60 35.28
CA ASP A 149 25.66 21.85 36.45
C ASP A 149 24.16 22.02 36.76
N ASN A 150 23.65 21.26 37.73
CA ASN A 150 22.29 21.37 38.30
C ASN A 150 21.13 21.12 37.34
N VAL A 151 21.34 20.26 36.33
CA VAL A 151 20.33 19.92 35.33
C VAL A 151 19.31 18.94 35.89
N ASN A 152 18.03 19.32 35.93
CA ASN A 152 16.97 18.44 36.40
C ASN A 152 16.53 17.44 35.33
N TYR A 153 16.36 16.18 35.73
CA TYR A 153 15.89 15.12 34.83
C TYR A 153 15.04 14.07 35.54
N ILE A 154 14.23 13.37 34.75
CA ILE A 154 13.53 12.13 35.12
C ILE A 154 13.91 10.99 34.17
N LEU A 155 13.58 9.77 34.58
CA LEU A 155 13.81 8.57 33.79
C LEU A 155 12.50 7.85 33.49
N LYS A 156 12.32 7.39 32.26
CA LYS A 156 11.17 6.56 31.87
C LYS A 156 11.64 5.24 31.26
N ILE A 157 10.95 4.15 31.58
CA ILE A 157 11.30 2.82 31.03
C ILE A 157 11.13 2.85 29.52
N LYS A 158 12.14 2.38 28.77
CA LYS A 158 12.08 2.33 27.30
C LYS A 158 10.94 1.42 26.84
N SER A 159 10.26 1.83 25.76
CA SER A 159 9.10 1.11 25.22
C SER A 159 9.40 -0.34 24.87
N ASP A 160 10.63 -0.65 24.45
CA ASP A 160 11.00 -2.00 24.04
C ASP A 160 11.05 -2.98 25.22
N ILE A 161 11.42 -2.53 26.42
CA ILE A 161 11.38 -3.37 27.63
C ILE A 161 9.94 -3.64 28.06
N ILE A 162 9.06 -2.65 27.93
CA ILE A 162 7.63 -2.85 28.16
C ILE A 162 7.08 -3.87 27.16
N LYS A 163 7.46 -3.79 25.87
CA LYS A 163 7.08 -4.80 24.86
C LYS A 163 7.59 -6.20 25.21
N TYR A 164 8.88 -6.37 25.51
CA TYR A 164 9.46 -7.68 25.81
C TYR A 164 8.90 -8.30 27.09
N SER A 165 8.67 -7.49 28.13
CA SER A 165 8.04 -7.97 29.36
C SER A 165 6.58 -8.40 29.16
N LEU A 166 5.82 -7.71 28.30
CA LEU A 166 4.47 -8.14 27.90
C LEU A 166 4.49 -9.49 27.17
N ILE A 167 5.45 -9.68 26.24
CA ILE A 167 5.63 -10.95 25.53
C ILE A 167 5.97 -12.07 26.53
N LEU A 168 6.89 -11.82 27.47
CA LEU A 168 7.25 -12.78 28.51
C LEU A 168 6.07 -13.12 29.43
N LEU A 169 5.23 -12.13 29.75
CA LEU A 169 4.02 -12.32 30.55
C LEU A 169 3.00 -13.21 29.82
N ILE A 170 2.80 -12.98 28.52
CA ILE A 170 1.95 -13.81 27.65
C ILE A 170 2.49 -15.24 27.59
N ILE A 171 3.79 -15.43 27.33
CA ILE A 171 4.44 -16.75 27.31
C ILE A 171 4.27 -17.47 28.66
N SER A 172 4.48 -16.76 29.76
CA SER A 172 4.32 -17.30 31.12
C SER A 172 2.88 -17.71 31.39
N LEU A 173 1.89 -16.93 30.93
CA LEU A 173 0.48 -17.28 30.98
C LEU A 173 0.18 -18.54 30.16
N LEU A 174 0.74 -18.66 28.95
CA LEU A 174 0.59 -19.83 28.08
C LEU A 174 1.18 -21.10 28.74
N PHE A 175 2.34 -20.99 29.39
CA PHE A 175 2.95 -22.08 30.15
C PHE A 175 2.14 -22.46 31.40
N PHE A 176 1.64 -21.48 32.16
CA PHE A 176 0.78 -21.70 33.33
C PHE A 176 -0.51 -22.43 32.94
N ILE A 177 -1.12 -22.01 31.85
CA ILE A 177 -2.29 -22.64 31.24
C ILE A 177 -1.97 -24.08 30.80
N ASN A 178 -0.83 -24.30 30.14
CA ASN A 178 -0.39 -25.64 29.70
C ASN A 178 -0.07 -26.57 30.89
N TYR A 179 0.34 -26.01 32.04
CA TYR A 179 0.52 -26.77 33.27
C TYR A 179 -0.82 -27.18 33.92
N LEU A 180 -1.80 -26.26 33.97
CA LEU A 180 -3.16 -26.58 34.43
C LEU A 180 -3.83 -27.67 33.56
N SER A 181 -3.49 -27.65 32.26
CA SER A 181 -3.25 -28.81 31.37
C SER A 181 -3.49 -30.22 31.94
N ASP A 182 -2.62 -30.56 32.88
CA ASP A 182 -2.36 -31.93 33.34
C ASP A 182 -3.27 -32.36 34.52
N LYS A 183 -3.96 -31.44 35.22
CA LYS A 183 -4.66 -31.76 36.48
C LYS A 183 -6.16 -31.99 36.35
N ASN A 184 -6.93 -31.22 35.55
CA ASN A 184 -8.38 -31.44 35.40
C ASN A 184 -9.03 -30.69 34.20
N LYS A 185 -9.57 -31.43 33.21
CA LYS A 185 -10.16 -30.87 31.97
C LYS A 185 -11.32 -29.88 32.19
N LYS A 186 -12.06 -29.99 33.29
CA LYS A 186 -13.22 -29.12 33.60
C LYS A 186 -12.79 -27.76 34.17
N ILE A 187 -11.75 -27.74 35.00
CA ILE A 187 -11.15 -26.51 35.57
C ILE A 187 -10.47 -25.70 34.46
N ILE A 188 -9.84 -26.39 33.49
CA ILE A 188 -9.22 -25.80 32.30
C ILE A 188 -10.23 -25.00 31.46
N PHE A 189 -11.43 -25.54 31.23
CA PHE A 189 -12.50 -24.84 30.50
C PHE A 189 -12.90 -23.52 31.17
N ILE A 190 -13.07 -23.55 32.49
CA ILE A 190 -13.45 -22.39 33.29
C ILE A 190 -12.32 -21.36 33.28
N SER A 191 -11.06 -21.76 33.42
CA SER A 191 -9.93 -20.84 33.39
C SER A 191 -9.74 -20.17 32.03
N TYR A 192 -9.86 -20.89 30.91
CA TYR A 192 -9.80 -20.27 29.58
C TYR A 192 -10.94 -19.28 29.34
N SER A 193 -12.15 -19.65 29.76
CA SER A 193 -13.33 -18.79 29.63
C SER A 193 -13.20 -17.53 30.47
N ILE A 194 -12.66 -17.63 31.70
CA ILE A 194 -12.40 -16.48 32.58
C ILE A 194 -11.32 -15.57 31.99
N VAL A 195 -10.20 -16.12 31.49
CA VAL A 195 -9.14 -15.32 30.86
C VAL A 195 -9.66 -14.63 29.60
N LEU A 196 -10.47 -15.32 28.79
CA LEU A 196 -11.12 -14.75 27.62
C LEU A 196 -12.05 -13.60 27.99
N ILE A 197 -12.94 -13.80 28.98
CA ILE A 197 -13.84 -12.76 29.48
C ILE A 197 -13.03 -11.59 30.05
N PHE A 198 -11.98 -11.85 30.82
CA PHE A 198 -11.11 -10.80 31.36
C PHE A 198 -10.43 -10.00 30.25
N LEU A 199 -9.92 -10.63 29.19
CA LEU A 199 -9.32 -9.93 28.04
C LEU A 199 -10.35 -9.08 27.29
N ILE A 200 -11.57 -9.60 27.08
CA ILE A 200 -12.66 -8.86 26.44
C ILE A 200 -13.09 -7.67 27.30
N VAL A 201 -13.26 -7.87 28.61
CA VAL A 201 -13.64 -6.80 29.55
C VAL A 201 -12.53 -5.76 29.67
N ALA A 202 -11.27 -6.16 29.83
CA ALA A 202 -10.13 -5.25 29.85
C ALA A 202 -10.09 -4.44 28.56
N PHE A 203 -10.34 -5.05 27.40
CA PHE A 203 -10.43 -4.36 26.12
C PHE A 203 -11.57 -3.35 26.06
N ILE A 204 -12.79 -3.73 26.49
CA ILE A 204 -13.94 -2.83 26.56
C ILE A 204 -13.64 -1.65 27.50
N VAL A 205 -13.02 -1.91 28.65
CA VAL A 205 -12.62 -0.89 29.62
C VAL A 205 -11.57 0.03 29.01
N PHE A 206 -10.54 -0.49 28.35
CA PHE A 206 -9.54 0.32 27.64
C PHE A 206 -10.17 1.15 26.51
N TYR A 207 -11.15 0.61 25.79
CA TYR A 207 -11.88 1.32 24.74
C TYR A 207 -12.71 2.45 25.31
N ILE A 208 -13.47 2.18 26.37
CA ILE A 208 -14.28 3.20 27.06
C ILE A 208 -13.38 4.30 27.64
N ILE A 209 -12.27 3.93 28.30
CA ILE A 209 -11.34 4.91 28.89
C ILE A 209 -10.66 5.74 27.80
N GLY A 210 -10.24 5.13 26.68
CA GLY A 210 -9.65 5.86 25.56
C GLY A 210 -10.62 6.85 24.91
N MET A 211 -11.93 6.54 24.92
CA MET A 211 -12.98 7.43 24.43
C MET A 211 -13.32 8.59 25.37
N GLN A 212 -12.78 8.62 26.59
CA GLN A 212 -12.97 9.73 27.51
C GLN A 212 -12.14 10.95 27.08
N LYS A 213 -12.57 12.13 27.52
CA LYS A 213 -11.79 13.35 27.35
C LYS A 213 -10.54 13.30 28.23
N HIS A 214 -9.39 13.56 27.63
CA HIS A 214 -8.11 13.66 28.32
C HIS A 214 -7.67 15.12 28.38
N LYS A 215 -7.04 15.51 29.49
CA LYS A 215 -6.52 16.85 29.69
C LYS A 215 -5.09 16.93 29.16
N GLY A 216 -4.77 18.01 28.47
CA GLY A 216 -3.45 18.36 27.96
C GLY A 216 -3.22 19.88 27.98
N TYR A 217 -2.14 20.30 27.35
CA TYR A 217 -1.78 21.71 27.17
C TYR A 217 -1.17 21.92 25.78
N ILE A 218 -1.25 23.14 25.26
CA ILE A 218 -0.68 23.52 23.97
C ILE A 218 0.51 24.44 24.21
N SER A 219 1.67 24.15 23.63
CA SER A 219 2.87 24.98 23.71
C SER A 219 3.66 24.96 22.39
N ASP A 220 4.85 25.57 22.39
CA ASP A 220 5.78 25.59 21.26
C ASP A 220 5.22 26.35 20.06
N PHE A 221 4.69 27.55 20.30
CA PHE A 221 4.16 28.41 19.26
C PHE A 221 5.29 28.91 18.34
N THR A 222 5.30 28.41 17.12
CA THR A 222 6.18 28.85 16.03
C THR A 222 5.35 29.60 14.99
N LEU A 223 5.73 30.84 14.67
CA LEU A 223 5.08 31.62 13.61
C LEU A 223 5.31 30.93 12.25
N VAL A 224 4.23 30.73 11.51
CA VAL A 224 4.23 30.13 10.17
C VAL A 224 4.00 31.18 9.10
N ASP A 225 3.10 32.14 9.34
CA ASP A 225 2.77 33.19 8.38
C ASP A 225 2.23 34.46 9.07
N GLU A 226 2.34 35.60 8.39
CA GLU A 226 1.88 36.92 8.83
C GLU A 226 1.19 37.63 7.65
N SER A 227 -0.09 37.97 7.82
CA SER A 227 -0.88 38.69 6.82
C SER A 227 -1.83 39.71 7.46
N SER A 228 -2.58 40.46 6.64
CA SER A 228 -3.62 41.37 7.13
C SER A 228 -4.70 40.66 7.97
N LEU A 229 -4.85 39.34 7.81
CA LEU A 229 -5.80 38.53 8.55
C LEU A 229 -5.27 38.06 9.91
N GLY A 230 -4.00 38.28 10.23
CA GLY A 230 -3.40 37.97 11.53
C GLY A 230 -2.11 37.17 11.43
N TYR A 231 -1.71 36.61 12.58
CA TYR A 231 -0.48 35.84 12.74
C TYR A 231 -0.80 34.36 12.88
N VAL A 232 -0.35 33.54 11.93
CA VAL A 232 -0.59 32.09 11.96
C VAL A 232 0.51 31.40 12.72
N TYR A 233 0.15 30.66 13.76
CA TYR A 233 1.05 29.89 14.58
C TYR A 233 0.80 28.39 14.44
N LYS A 234 1.90 27.66 14.37
CA LYS A 234 1.95 26.22 14.60
C LYS A 234 2.36 25.98 16.05
N ALA A 235 1.63 25.11 16.74
CA ALA A 235 1.88 24.72 18.11
C ALA A 235 1.74 23.20 18.27
N LYS A 236 2.10 22.65 19.44
CA LYS A 236 1.99 21.22 19.74
C LYS A 236 1.07 20.97 20.93
N LEU A 237 0.25 19.93 20.82
CA LEU A 237 -0.49 19.39 21.97
C LEU A 237 0.43 18.50 22.79
N TYR A 238 0.44 18.65 24.11
CA TYR A 238 1.13 17.79 25.06
C TYR A 238 0.17 17.26 26.12
N SER A 239 0.50 16.09 26.71
CA SER A 239 -0.28 15.51 27.80
C SER A 239 0.52 14.49 28.60
N GLU A 240 0.24 14.42 29.89
CA GLU A 240 0.78 13.41 30.82
C GLU A 240 -0.05 12.12 30.84
N SER A 241 -1.18 12.08 30.11
CA SER A 241 -2.04 10.90 30.04
C SER A 241 -1.28 9.69 29.50
N ILE A 242 -1.47 8.53 30.13
CA ILE A 242 -0.96 7.23 29.62
C ILE A 242 -1.54 6.85 28.25
N PHE A 243 -2.56 7.57 27.78
CA PHE A 243 -3.18 7.38 26.47
C PHE A 243 -2.70 8.39 25.41
N TYR A 244 -1.82 9.32 25.78
CA TYR A 244 -1.26 10.29 24.84
C TYR A 244 -0.31 9.62 23.85
N ASP A 245 -0.67 9.74 22.57
CA ASP A 245 -0.01 9.23 21.34
C ASP A 245 1.13 8.21 21.54
N ASN A 246 0.75 6.94 21.70
CA ASN A 246 1.68 5.85 21.97
C ASN A 246 1.24 4.53 21.31
N PHE A 247 1.85 3.42 21.73
CA PHE A 247 1.56 2.10 21.19
C PHE A 247 0.10 1.65 21.41
N MET A 248 -0.53 2.04 22.52
CA MET A 248 -1.89 1.63 22.90
C MET A 248 -2.97 2.49 22.24
N SER A 249 -2.71 3.78 22.05
CA SER A 249 -3.70 4.75 21.58
C SER A 249 -3.05 5.90 20.82
N TYR A 250 -3.80 6.53 19.93
CA TYR A 250 -3.40 7.74 19.23
C TYR A 250 -4.48 8.81 19.36
N ILE A 251 -4.11 10.07 19.18
CA ILE A 251 -5.06 11.18 19.31
C ILE A 251 -6.12 11.08 18.20
N SER A 252 -7.38 11.20 18.60
CA SER A 252 -8.55 11.14 17.72
C SER A 252 -8.59 12.33 16.76
N GLU A 253 -9.32 12.19 15.66
CA GLU A 253 -9.59 13.26 14.69
C GLU A 253 -10.66 14.25 15.19
N LYS A 254 -11.25 14.01 16.38
CA LYS A 254 -12.22 14.93 16.99
C LYS A 254 -11.59 16.28 17.36
N PRO A 255 -12.36 17.38 17.34
CA PRO A 255 -11.88 18.68 17.77
C PRO A 255 -11.31 18.65 19.19
N ILE A 256 -10.22 19.36 19.38
CA ILE A 256 -9.66 19.75 20.67
C ILE A 256 -10.56 20.82 21.26
N ILE A 257 -10.95 20.64 22.51
CA ILE A 257 -11.83 21.55 23.24
C ILE A 257 -10.96 22.36 24.19
N LEU A 258 -10.88 23.67 23.95
CA LEU A 258 -10.34 24.59 24.95
C LEU A 258 -11.46 24.94 25.93
N GLN A 259 -11.20 24.80 27.23
CA GLN A 259 -12.19 25.17 28.24
C GLN A 259 -12.54 26.66 28.19
N GLU A 260 -11.55 27.49 27.87
CA GLU A 260 -11.70 28.91 27.60
C GLU A 260 -10.77 29.26 26.43
N LYS A 261 -11.33 29.85 25.35
CA LYS A 261 -10.54 30.29 24.19
C LYS A 261 -9.79 31.57 24.60
N PRO A 262 -8.45 31.57 24.61
CA PRO A 262 -7.70 32.77 24.98
C PRO A 262 -8.00 33.94 24.04
N ASN A 263 -8.09 35.16 24.60
CA ASN A 263 -8.48 36.37 23.87
C ASN A 263 -7.54 36.73 22.70
N PHE A 264 -6.30 36.23 22.72
CA PHE A 264 -5.36 36.45 21.62
C PHE A 264 -5.66 35.57 20.39
N ILE A 265 -6.40 34.46 20.55
CA ILE A 265 -6.76 33.58 19.43
C ILE A 265 -7.91 34.22 18.64
N LYS A 266 -7.61 34.60 17.41
CA LYS A 266 -8.61 35.11 16.45
C LYS A 266 -9.41 33.96 15.87
N ASN A 267 -8.74 32.97 15.30
CA ASN A 267 -9.37 31.84 14.64
C ASN A 267 -8.63 30.53 14.92
N TYR A 268 -9.33 29.41 14.88
CA TYR A 268 -8.70 28.09 14.82
C TYR A 268 -8.35 27.75 13.37
N GLY A 269 -7.20 27.11 13.13
CA GLY A 269 -6.70 26.87 11.77
C GLY A 269 -6.10 28.11 11.11
N TYR A 270 -5.93 28.01 9.78
CA TYR A 270 -5.33 29.07 8.97
C TYR A 270 -6.32 30.22 8.71
N SER A 271 -5.81 31.44 8.74
CA SER A 271 -6.47 32.64 8.23
C SER A 271 -5.41 33.53 7.59
N VAL A 272 -5.25 33.40 6.28
CA VAL A 272 -4.12 33.96 5.52
C VAL A 272 -4.59 34.70 4.28
N GLU A 273 -3.99 35.87 4.04
CA GLU A 273 -4.16 36.62 2.79
C GLU A 273 -2.86 36.60 2.00
N ILE A 274 -2.93 36.08 0.77
CA ILE A 274 -1.79 35.96 -0.13
C ILE A 274 -1.92 37.02 -1.23
N LYS A 275 -0.92 37.90 -1.33
CA LYS A 275 -0.82 38.97 -2.34
C LYS A 275 0.40 38.84 -3.26
N ASN A 276 1.42 38.12 -2.80
CA ASN A 276 2.70 38.05 -3.49
C ASN A 276 2.82 36.81 -4.38
N LYS A 277 3.75 36.87 -5.34
CA LYS A 277 4.11 35.73 -6.21
C LYS A 277 4.59 34.52 -5.39
N PRO A 278 4.19 33.28 -5.71
CA PRO A 278 4.65 32.08 -4.99
C PRO A 278 6.17 31.84 -5.10
N ILE A 279 6.75 31.29 -4.04
CA ILE A 279 8.21 31.02 -3.90
C ILE A 279 8.72 30.02 -4.97
N SER A 280 7.85 29.16 -5.52
CA SER A 280 8.17 28.13 -6.51
C SER A 280 8.41 28.65 -7.93
N TYR A 281 7.95 29.85 -8.27
CA TYR A 281 8.11 30.42 -9.62
C TYR A 281 9.46 31.16 -9.76
N LYS A 282 10.58 30.43 -9.66
CA LYS A 282 11.90 30.99 -9.99
C LYS A 282 12.19 31.01 -11.50
N GLU A 283 11.50 30.22 -12.33
CA GLU A 283 11.65 30.22 -13.81
C GLU A 283 10.32 29.87 -14.50
N ASP A 284 10.17 30.26 -15.78
CA ASP A 284 9.04 29.88 -16.65
C ASP A 284 8.87 28.35 -16.72
N ILE A 285 7.63 27.84 -16.72
CA ILE A 285 7.38 26.40 -16.82
C ILE A 285 7.45 25.96 -18.29
N TYR A 286 8.59 25.36 -18.66
CA TYR A 286 8.82 24.78 -19.98
C TYR A 286 8.46 23.29 -20.01
N THR A 287 7.74 22.85 -21.04
CA THR A 287 7.88 21.46 -21.50
C THR A 287 9.07 21.36 -22.43
N GLY A 288 9.66 20.17 -22.56
CA GLY A 288 10.87 19.90 -23.36
C GLY A 288 10.72 20.06 -24.89
N SER A 289 10.04 21.11 -25.32
CA SER A 289 9.87 21.68 -26.66
C SER A 289 9.53 23.18 -26.54
N ASN A 290 10.39 24.02 -25.93
CA ASN A 290 10.38 25.51 -25.96
C ASN A 290 9.03 26.29 -25.95
N PHE A 291 7.93 25.72 -25.43
CA PHE A 291 6.63 26.36 -25.32
C PHE A 291 6.37 26.72 -23.85
N ILE A 292 6.04 27.99 -23.59
CA ILE A 292 5.73 28.50 -22.25
C ILE A 292 4.25 28.21 -21.96
N LEU A 293 3.99 27.30 -21.01
CA LEU A 293 2.62 26.89 -20.66
C LEU A 293 1.88 27.93 -19.79
N ALA A 294 2.64 28.65 -18.96
CA ALA A 294 2.13 29.71 -18.13
C ALA A 294 3.24 30.70 -17.75
N LYS A 295 2.90 31.98 -17.70
CA LYS A 295 3.75 33.07 -17.19
C LYS A 295 3.10 33.69 -15.96
N VAL A 296 3.91 33.95 -14.94
CA VAL A 296 3.49 34.66 -13.73
C VAL A 296 4.41 35.86 -13.52
N TYR A 297 3.84 37.04 -13.65
CA TYR A 297 4.54 38.32 -13.55
C TYR A 297 3.73 39.33 -12.75
N SER A 298 4.39 40.35 -12.23
CA SER A 298 3.72 41.42 -11.48
C SER A 298 3.15 42.46 -12.43
N SER A 299 1.97 42.98 -12.11
CA SER A 299 1.38 44.17 -12.75
C SER A 299 2.12 45.45 -12.32
N SER A 300 1.71 46.58 -12.90
CA SER A 300 2.17 47.92 -12.47
C SER A 300 1.78 48.27 -11.03
N ASN A 301 0.82 47.56 -10.44
CA ASN A 301 0.31 47.78 -9.09
C ASN A 301 0.77 46.68 -8.11
N ASP A 302 1.84 45.95 -8.46
CA ASP A 302 2.39 44.81 -7.71
C ASP A 302 1.46 43.59 -7.55
N ASN A 303 0.26 43.60 -8.13
CA ASN A 303 -0.63 42.42 -8.21
C ASN A 303 -0.03 41.33 -9.11
N VAL A 304 -0.48 40.08 -8.93
CA VAL A 304 0.03 38.94 -9.68
C VAL A 304 -0.82 38.68 -10.92
N ILE A 305 -0.21 38.71 -12.11
CA ILE A 305 -0.84 38.33 -13.37
C ILE A 305 -0.47 36.90 -13.73
N TYR A 306 -1.48 36.08 -14.00
CA TYR A 306 -1.37 34.72 -14.50
C TYR A 306 -1.75 34.69 -15.97
N SER A 307 -0.78 34.42 -16.85
CA SER A 307 -0.96 34.33 -18.30
C SER A 307 -0.82 32.87 -18.73
N ASN A 308 -1.94 32.22 -19.05
CA ASN A 308 -1.99 30.78 -19.29
C ASN A 308 -2.27 30.42 -20.75
N SER A 309 -1.44 29.53 -21.31
CA SER A 309 -1.72 28.87 -22.59
C SER A 309 -2.38 27.49 -22.43
N THR A 310 -2.41 26.95 -21.19
CA THR A 310 -3.17 25.74 -20.79
C THR A 310 -3.70 25.89 -19.35
N GLU A 311 -4.68 25.07 -18.94
CA GLU A 311 -5.41 25.17 -17.65
C GLU A 311 -4.58 24.78 -16.39
N GLN A 312 -3.26 24.90 -16.40
CA GLN A 312 -2.41 24.41 -15.30
C GLN A 312 -1.43 25.48 -14.83
N ASN A 313 -1.66 26.00 -13.62
CA ASN A 313 -0.69 26.72 -12.81
C ASN A 313 -0.51 25.99 -11.50
N ILE A 314 0.71 25.97 -10.98
CA ILE A 314 1.02 25.34 -9.69
C ILE A 314 1.26 26.46 -8.70
N PHE A 315 0.31 26.65 -7.78
CA PHE A 315 0.54 27.47 -6.60
C PHE A 315 1.32 26.61 -5.57
N ASP A 316 2.26 27.19 -4.81
CA ASP A 316 3.00 26.44 -3.77
C ASP A 316 2.95 27.22 -2.46
N TYR A 317 1.82 27.05 -1.76
CA TYR A 317 1.63 27.51 -0.40
C TYR A 317 1.31 26.29 0.47
N ASN A 318 2.00 26.14 1.60
CA ASN A 318 1.89 24.97 2.46
C ASN A 318 0.82 25.18 3.54
N LEU A 319 -0.37 24.60 3.35
CA LEU A 319 -1.51 24.66 4.26
C LEU A 319 -1.85 23.25 4.76
N GLN A 320 -1.47 22.95 6.01
CA GLN A 320 -1.75 21.65 6.62
C GLN A 320 -3.23 21.57 7.01
N THR A 321 -4.00 20.74 6.34
CA THR A 321 -5.44 20.54 6.60
C THR A 321 -5.69 19.32 7.48
N SER A 322 -6.77 19.34 8.26
CA SER A 322 -7.24 18.19 9.05
C SER A 322 -8.68 17.86 8.69
N LYS A 323 -9.01 16.57 8.66
CA LYS A 323 -10.38 16.12 8.43
C LYS A 323 -11.38 16.81 9.37
N GLY A 324 -12.46 17.34 8.79
CA GLY A 324 -13.52 18.06 9.50
C GLY A 324 -13.37 19.58 9.45
N GLU A 325 -12.23 20.10 8.99
CA GLU A 325 -12.08 21.53 8.76
C GLU A 325 -12.88 22.00 7.54
N LYS A 326 -13.26 23.28 7.56
CA LYS A 326 -13.93 23.94 6.45
C LYS A 326 -13.28 25.28 6.19
N TYR A 327 -12.78 25.48 4.98
CA TYR A 327 -12.12 26.71 4.59
C TYR A 327 -12.95 27.45 3.56
N LYS A 328 -13.14 28.74 3.78
CA LYS A 328 -13.62 29.66 2.76
C LYS A 328 -12.41 30.23 2.03
N VAL A 329 -12.48 30.18 0.71
CA VAL A 329 -11.50 30.78 -0.18
C VAL A 329 -12.18 31.93 -0.92
N ASP A 330 -11.68 33.14 -0.70
CA ASP A 330 -12.11 34.36 -1.40
C ASP A 330 -11.00 34.77 -2.37
N LEU A 331 -11.33 34.80 -3.65
CA LEU A 331 -10.43 35.11 -4.75
C LEU A 331 -10.83 36.48 -5.32
N ASN A 332 -9.99 37.50 -5.12
CA ASN A 332 -10.24 38.84 -5.62
C ASN A 332 -9.46 39.07 -6.92
N ILE A 333 -10.18 39.05 -8.04
CA ILE A 333 -9.60 38.98 -9.39
C ILE A 333 -10.35 39.83 -10.39
N LYS A 334 -9.68 40.15 -11.50
CA LYS A 334 -10.29 40.66 -12.73
C LYS A 334 -9.72 39.95 -13.96
N ASN A 335 -10.50 39.93 -15.03
CA ASN A 335 -10.09 39.40 -16.32
C ASN A 335 -9.33 40.49 -17.10
N ILE A 336 -8.18 40.15 -17.67
CA ILE A 336 -7.43 41.02 -18.58
C ILE A 336 -7.75 40.65 -20.03
N ASN A 337 -7.60 39.37 -20.39
CA ASN A 337 -7.88 38.87 -21.74
C ASN A 337 -7.99 37.34 -21.74
N GLY A 338 -9.21 36.79 -21.83
CA GLY A 338 -9.43 35.34 -21.82
C GLY A 338 -10.89 34.95 -22.06
N ASN A 339 -11.11 33.79 -22.68
CA ASN A 339 -12.45 33.21 -22.89
C ASN A 339 -12.81 32.28 -21.73
N GLY A 340 -13.94 32.56 -21.10
CA GLY A 340 -14.39 32.02 -19.82
C GLY A 340 -14.36 30.50 -19.68
N LYS A 341 -13.65 30.03 -18.65
CA LYS A 341 -13.74 28.69 -18.05
C LYS A 341 -13.60 28.83 -16.52
N LYS A 342 -14.13 27.84 -15.79
CA LYS A 342 -14.12 27.80 -14.32
C LYS A 342 -12.70 27.82 -13.74
N ILE A 343 -12.53 28.54 -12.62
CA ILE A 343 -11.34 28.43 -11.78
C ILE A 343 -11.55 27.26 -10.82
N TYR A 344 -10.52 26.43 -10.70
CA TYR A 344 -10.49 25.34 -9.72
C TYR A 344 -9.40 25.59 -8.69
N PHE A 345 -9.61 25.11 -7.47
CA PHE A 345 -8.58 25.16 -6.42
C PHE A 345 -8.56 23.87 -5.61
N ALA A 346 -7.41 23.53 -5.06
CA ALA A 346 -7.25 22.48 -4.05
C ALA A 346 -6.47 23.09 -2.88
N LEU A 347 -6.88 22.83 -1.64
CA LEU A 347 -6.16 23.34 -0.46
C LEU A 347 -5.00 22.43 -0.03
N ASP A 348 -5.08 21.18 -0.45
CA ASP A 348 -4.04 20.18 -0.34
C ASP A 348 -4.19 19.20 -1.51
N SER A 349 -3.17 18.38 -1.74
CA SER A 349 -3.19 17.44 -2.86
C SER A 349 -4.19 16.28 -2.63
N VAL A 350 -4.65 16.04 -1.40
CA VAL A 350 -5.41 14.85 -0.99
C VAL A 350 -6.92 15.01 -1.19
N ASN A 351 -7.47 16.21 -0.99
CA ASN A 351 -8.91 16.46 -1.02
C ASN A 351 -9.48 16.76 -2.41
N GLY A 352 -8.64 16.81 -3.45
CA GLY A 352 -9.06 17.06 -4.84
C GLY A 352 -9.40 18.53 -5.12
N TYR A 353 -9.89 18.82 -6.33
CA TYR A 353 -10.18 20.20 -6.75
C TYR A 353 -11.65 20.59 -6.54
N TYR A 354 -11.83 21.78 -6.01
CA TYR A 354 -13.08 22.51 -5.85
C TYR A 354 -13.25 23.53 -6.97
N VAL A 355 -14.49 23.75 -7.40
CA VAL A 355 -14.85 24.80 -8.36
C VAL A 355 -15.13 26.09 -7.59
N ILE A 356 -14.58 27.21 -8.05
CA ILE A 356 -15.04 28.53 -7.60
C ILE A 356 -16.27 28.93 -8.41
N PRO A 357 -17.45 29.10 -7.79
CA PRO A 357 -18.67 29.48 -8.51
C PRO A 357 -18.55 30.82 -9.24
N ASN A 358 -19.31 30.98 -10.33
CA ASN A 358 -19.43 32.22 -11.09
C ASN A 358 -18.17 32.73 -11.79
N THR A 359 -17.07 31.96 -11.79
CA THR A 359 -15.85 32.30 -12.55
C THR A 359 -15.96 31.93 -14.03
N ASP A 360 -17.14 31.54 -14.52
CA ASP A 360 -17.40 31.29 -15.93
C ASP A 360 -17.38 32.60 -16.75
N ASN A 361 -17.69 33.74 -16.12
CA ASN A 361 -17.66 35.08 -16.72
C ASN A 361 -16.99 36.05 -15.74
N ILE A 362 -15.66 36.02 -15.68
CA ILE A 362 -14.90 36.91 -14.80
C ILE A 362 -14.97 38.34 -15.36
N SER A 363 -15.39 39.27 -14.50
CA SER A 363 -15.47 40.71 -14.77
C SER A 363 -14.13 41.35 -15.15
N GLU A 364 -14.18 42.42 -15.96
CA GLU A 364 -13.02 43.30 -16.25
C GLU A 364 -12.65 44.18 -15.03
N ASP A 365 -13.60 44.42 -14.12
CA ASP A 365 -13.36 45.02 -12.80
C ASP A 365 -13.08 43.95 -11.73
N TYR A 366 -12.34 44.34 -10.69
CA TYR A 366 -12.07 43.49 -9.53
C TYR A 366 -13.36 43.08 -8.83
N ASN A 367 -13.54 41.77 -8.70
CA ASN A 367 -14.64 41.17 -7.96
C ASN A 367 -14.13 40.00 -7.11
N ILE A 368 -14.83 39.77 -5.99
CA ILE A 368 -14.55 38.66 -5.08
C ILE A 368 -15.41 37.47 -5.48
N TYR A 369 -14.75 36.34 -5.75
CA TYR A 369 -15.38 35.06 -5.99
C TYR A 369 -15.05 34.12 -4.84
N SER A 370 -16.07 33.48 -4.27
CA SER A 370 -15.94 32.71 -3.03
C SER A 370 -16.34 31.27 -3.20
N ALA A 371 -15.60 30.35 -2.58
CA ALA A 371 -15.95 28.95 -2.46
C ALA A 371 -15.66 28.43 -1.05
N VAL A 372 -16.35 27.36 -0.65
CA VAL A 372 -16.09 26.65 0.61
C VAL A 372 -15.60 25.25 0.28
N ALA A 373 -14.49 24.86 0.87
CA ALA A 373 -13.91 23.54 0.77
C ALA A 373 -14.03 22.80 2.11
N ASP A 374 -14.67 21.63 2.08
CA ASP A 374 -14.73 20.71 3.21
C ASP A 374 -13.50 19.79 3.18
N ILE A 375 -12.76 19.68 4.28
CA ILE A 375 -11.60 18.80 4.37
C ILE A 375 -12.08 17.40 4.78
N GLU A 376 -12.08 16.47 3.83
CA GLU A 376 -12.53 15.09 4.04
C GLU A 376 -11.40 14.17 4.54
N THR A 377 -10.15 14.51 4.21
CA THR A 377 -8.93 13.74 4.53
C THR A 377 -7.84 14.69 5.02
N SER A 378 -7.07 14.29 6.04
CA SER A 378 -5.95 15.11 6.54
C SER A 378 -4.76 15.08 5.57
N SER A 379 -4.06 16.21 5.43
CA SER A 379 -2.86 16.30 4.58
C SER A 379 -1.57 16.26 5.40
N ASP A 380 -0.68 15.33 5.08
CA ASP A 380 0.71 15.36 5.58
C ASP A 380 1.49 16.58 5.04
N ILE A 381 2.60 16.91 5.70
CA ILE A 381 3.50 18.04 5.38
C ILE A 381 3.95 18.07 3.91
N TYR A 382 4.07 16.91 3.28
CA TYR A 382 4.49 16.77 1.88
C TYR A 382 3.36 16.97 0.88
N ASN A 383 2.11 16.85 1.33
CA ASN A 383 0.89 16.88 0.52
C ASN A 383 0.04 18.13 0.75
N SER A 384 0.42 18.99 1.68
CA SER A 384 -0.29 20.21 2.09
C SER A 384 -0.13 21.39 1.12
N ARG A 385 0.02 21.14 -0.18
CA ARG A 385 0.20 22.22 -1.18
C ARG A 385 -1.14 22.69 -1.70
N ILE A 386 -1.39 23.99 -1.60
CA ILE A 386 -2.53 24.65 -2.25
C ILE A 386 -2.25 24.75 -3.73
N ASP A 387 -3.23 24.41 -4.58
CA ASP A 387 -3.13 24.55 -6.02
C ASP A 387 -4.30 25.33 -6.61
N PHE A 388 -4.06 26.13 -7.66
CA PHE A 388 -5.08 26.92 -8.37
C PHE A 388 -4.94 26.74 -9.87
N ARG A 389 -6.02 26.28 -10.52
CA ARG A 389 -6.13 26.16 -11.98
C ARG A 389 -6.92 27.34 -12.53
N PHE A 390 -6.17 28.31 -13.05
CA PHE A 390 -6.73 29.45 -13.76
C PHE A 390 -7.02 29.10 -15.23
N PRO A 391 -8.09 29.65 -15.84
CA PRO A 391 -8.46 29.41 -17.23
C PRO A 391 -7.43 29.98 -18.23
N TYR A 392 -7.65 29.68 -19.51
CA TYR A 392 -6.86 30.22 -20.61
C TYR A 392 -7.02 31.74 -20.72
N GLY A 393 -5.90 32.45 -20.89
CA GLY A 393 -5.87 33.92 -20.94
C GLY A 393 -5.08 34.53 -19.79
N GLU A 394 -5.27 35.83 -19.59
CA GLU A 394 -4.63 36.63 -18.55
C GLU A 394 -5.63 37.03 -17.45
N ILE A 395 -5.33 36.65 -16.22
CA ILE A 395 -6.09 37.04 -15.02
C ILE A 395 -5.16 37.77 -14.07
N GLU A 396 -5.61 38.92 -13.57
CA GLU A 396 -4.93 39.65 -12.50
C GLU A 396 -5.55 39.31 -11.14
N VAL A 397 -4.71 38.88 -10.20
CA VAL A 397 -5.08 38.50 -8.84
C VAL A 397 -4.57 39.56 -7.88
N GLU A 398 -5.50 40.25 -7.21
CA GLU A 398 -5.20 41.22 -6.15
C GLU A 398 -4.92 40.51 -4.83
N SER A 399 -5.78 39.57 -4.42
CA SER A 399 -5.51 38.73 -3.26
C SER A 399 -6.28 37.42 -3.25
N ILE A 400 -5.72 36.45 -2.54
CA ILE A 400 -6.36 35.17 -2.21
C ILE A 400 -6.46 35.08 -0.70
N LYS A 401 -7.67 35.06 -0.15
CA LYS A 401 -7.92 34.90 1.28
C LYS A 401 -8.41 33.50 1.58
N ILE A 402 -7.81 32.86 2.57
CA ILE A 402 -8.15 31.51 2.99
C ILE A 402 -8.37 31.52 4.49
N GLU A 403 -9.60 31.27 4.91
CA GLU A 403 -10.00 31.35 6.31
C GLU A 403 -10.79 30.11 6.72
N GLN A 404 -10.41 29.48 7.82
CA GLN A 404 -11.24 28.46 8.43
C GLN A 404 -12.56 29.10 8.90
N THR A 405 -13.68 28.50 8.53
CA THR A 405 -15.03 29.02 8.86
C THR A 405 -15.60 28.42 10.13
N GLU A 406 -15.12 27.25 10.55
CA GLU A 406 -15.54 26.59 11.79
C GLU A 406 -14.66 26.98 12.97
N ASP A 407 -15.28 27.26 14.12
CA ASP A 407 -14.57 27.49 15.39
C ASP A 407 -14.23 26.17 16.11
N ASN A 408 -13.68 25.21 15.36
CA ASN A 408 -13.22 23.92 15.88
C ASN A 408 -11.70 23.80 15.71
N LEU A 409 -11.00 23.47 16.80
CA LEU A 409 -9.55 23.27 16.78
C LEU A 409 -9.20 21.82 16.46
N TYR A 410 -8.56 21.55 15.34
CA TYR A 410 -8.20 20.18 14.95
C TYR A 410 -6.71 19.90 15.11
N ILE A 411 -6.40 18.65 15.42
CA ILE A 411 -5.02 18.16 15.44
C ILE A 411 -4.55 17.82 14.03
N LYS A 412 -3.32 18.22 13.72
CA LYS A 412 -2.58 18.01 12.48
C LYS A 412 -1.58 16.86 12.67
N ASP A 413 -0.76 16.56 11.67
CA ASP A 413 0.27 15.53 11.79
C ASP A 413 1.32 15.85 12.83
N SER A 414 1.90 14.80 13.42
CA SER A 414 2.86 14.88 14.53
C SER A 414 2.37 15.70 15.73
N ASN A 415 1.06 15.64 16.01
CA ASN A 415 0.39 16.32 17.12
C ASN A 415 0.47 17.86 17.06
N ASN A 416 0.67 18.39 15.86
CA ASN A 416 0.68 19.83 15.63
C ASN A 416 -0.75 20.38 15.63
N ILE A 417 -0.88 21.67 15.89
CA ILE A 417 -2.11 22.44 15.88
C ILE A 417 -1.82 23.75 15.17
N ILE A 418 -2.76 24.25 14.38
CA ILE A 418 -2.68 25.57 13.78
C ILE A 418 -3.73 26.49 14.41
N ILE A 419 -3.30 27.69 14.77
CA ILE A 419 -4.19 28.78 15.19
C ILE A 419 -3.78 30.09 14.53
N THR A 420 -4.72 31.00 14.37
CA THR A 420 -4.44 32.38 13.97
C THR A 420 -4.72 33.32 15.14
N SER A 421 -3.78 34.22 15.45
CA SER A 421 -3.91 35.21 16.52
C SER A 421 -4.01 36.63 16.02
N TYR A 422 -4.58 37.50 16.85
CA TYR A 422 -4.65 38.95 16.60
C TYR A 422 -3.26 39.61 16.71
N ASN A 423 -2.43 39.12 17.62
CA ASN A 423 -1.12 39.69 17.96
C ASN A 423 -0.04 38.59 17.95
N LYS A 424 1.24 38.98 17.84
CA LYS A 424 2.37 38.05 17.97
C LYS A 424 2.38 37.39 19.36
N ILE A 425 2.53 36.08 19.38
CA ILE A 425 2.61 35.21 20.57
C ILE A 425 4.09 34.91 20.88
N SER A 426 4.46 34.95 22.16
CA SER A 426 5.79 34.52 22.63
C SER A 426 5.95 33.00 22.55
N LYS A 427 7.16 32.52 22.25
CA LYS A 427 7.49 31.08 22.18
C LYS A 427 7.16 30.33 23.49
N ASP A 428 7.27 31.00 24.63
CA ASP A 428 7.03 30.44 25.98
C ASP A 428 5.54 30.40 26.36
N THR A 429 4.66 30.90 25.50
CA THR A 429 3.22 30.89 25.77
C THR A 429 2.72 29.45 25.84
N SER A 430 1.91 29.14 26.85
CA SER A 430 1.22 27.86 26.95
C SER A 430 -0.28 28.05 27.19
N ILE A 431 -1.09 27.22 26.56
CA ILE A 431 -2.54 27.15 26.79
C ILE A 431 -2.80 25.90 27.61
N ASN A 432 -3.04 26.10 28.89
CA ASN A 432 -3.43 25.04 29.80
C ASN A 432 -4.92 24.69 29.61
N ASN A 433 -5.32 23.47 29.96
CA ASN A 433 -6.70 22.98 29.89
C ASN A 433 -7.25 22.75 28.46
N ALA A 434 -6.40 22.24 27.56
CA ALA A 434 -6.85 21.69 26.29
C ALA A 434 -7.35 20.26 26.48
N TYR A 435 -8.54 19.94 26.02
CA TYR A 435 -9.12 18.60 26.11
C TYR A 435 -9.15 17.91 24.76
N TYR A 436 -8.68 16.67 24.72
CA TYR A 436 -8.61 15.87 23.50
C TYR A 436 -9.15 14.47 23.73
N TYR A 437 -9.45 13.77 22.64
CA TYR A 437 -9.90 12.38 22.65
C TYR A 437 -8.83 11.46 22.09
N THR A 438 -8.86 10.19 22.47
CA THR A 438 -7.97 9.18 21.87
C THR A 438 -8.76 8.06 21.22
N ASN A 439 -8.13 7.40 20.25
CA ASN A 439 -8.61 6.17 19.65
C ASN A 439 -7.62 5.05 19.99
N ILE A 440 -8.11 3.83 20.19
CA ILE A 440 -7.25 2.66 20.36
C ILE A 440 -6.44 2.43 19.08
N ASN A 441 -5.15 2.12 19.24
CA ASN A 441 -4.27 1.76 18.15
C ASN A 441 -4.67 0.42 17.52
N PRO A 442 -4.81 0.32 16.17
CA PRO A 442 -5.15 -0.93 15.47
C PRO A 442 -4.27 -2.13 15.86
N HIS A 443 -3.01 -1.91 16.24
CA HIS A 443 -2.12 -2.97 16.73
C HIS A 443 -2.69 -3.74 17.93
N ILE A 444 -3.46 -3.08 18.82
CA ILE A 444 -4.08 -3.71 19.98
C ILE A 444 -5.19 -4.68 19.54
N TYR A 445 -5.98 -4.33 18.52
CA TYR A 445 -7.00 -5.20 17.96
C TYR A 445 -6.37 -6.45 17.34
N LEU A 446 -5.26 -6.29 16.61
CA LEU A 446 -4.53 -7.42 16.03
C LEU A 446 -3.96 -8.34 17.10
N ILE A 447 -3.33 -7.78 18.15
CA ILE A 447 -2.81 -8.55 19.28
C ILE A 447 -3.95 -9.33 19.96
N LEU A 448 -5.10 -8.70 20.15
CA LEU A 448 -6.27 -9.36 20.73
C LEU A 448 -6.77 -10.50 19.83
N ILE A 449 -6.90 -10.28 18.52
CA ILE A 449 -7.28 -11.32 17.55
C ILE A 449 -6.28 -12.48 17.58
N ILE A 450 -4.98 -12.19 17.60
CA ILE A 450 -3.94 -13.23 17.70
C ILE A 450 -4.07 -13.98 19.03
N ALA A 451 -4.26 -13.28 20.15
CA ALA A 451 -4.48 -13.89 21.46
C ALA A 451 -5.72 -14.77 21.47
N LEU A 452 -6.83 -14.33 20.85
CA LEU A 452 -8.07 -15.09 20.67
C LEU A 452 -7.86 -16.34 19.81
N ILE A 453 -7.11 -16.23 18.70
CA ILE A 453 -6.77 -17.35 17.84
C ILE A 453 -5.91 -18.37 18.61
N ILE A 454 -4.90 -17.92 19.35
CA ILE A 454 -4.04 -18.77 20.17
C ILE A 454 -4.87 -19.44 21.27
N LEU A 455 -5.71 -18.70 21.98
CA LEU A 455 -6.65 -19.22 22.99
C LEU A 455 -7.60 -20.26 22.39
N TYR A 456 -8.11 -20.02 21.19
CA TYR A 456 -8.96 -20.97 20.47
C TYR A 456 -8.19 -22.23 20.05
N ILE A 457 -6.97 -22.09 19.54
CA ILE A 457 -6.10 -23.22 19.19
C ILE A 457 -5.82 -24.07 20.43
N LEU A 458 -5.48 -23.42 21.55
CA LEU A 458 -5.23 -24.09 22.82
C LEU A 458 -6.49 -24.76 23.39
N TYR A 459 -7.64 -24.09 23.30
CA TYR A 459 -8.95 -24.64 23.65
C TYR A 459 -9.28 -25.89 22.80
N TYR A 460 -9.06 -25.82 21.49
CA TYR A 460 -9.28 -26.93 20.58
C TYR A 460 -8.35 -28.11 20.89
N LEU A 461 -7.08 -27.85 21.17
CA LEU A 461 -6.11 -28.90 21.52
C LEU A 461 -6.48 -29.59 22.85
N SER A 462 -6.97 -28.84 23.83
CA SER A 462 -7.31 -29.36 25.17
C SER A 462 -8.68 -30.06 25.25
N ASN A 463 -9.63 -29.72 24.38
CA ASN A 463 -11.00 -30.26 24.38
C ASN A 463 -11.41 -30.97 23.08
N LYS A 464 -10.43 -31.52 22.37
CA LYS A 464 -10.58 -32.13 21.05
C LYS A 464 -11.84 -33.00 20.89
N GLU A 465 -12.11 -33.95 21.80
CA GLU A 465 -13.28 -34.85 21.69
C GLU A 465 -14.64 -34.15 21.79
N LYS A 466 -14.80 -33.21 22.73
CA LYS A 466 -16.08 -32.48 22.90
C LYS A 466 -16.32 -31.51 21.74
N VAL A 467 -15.28 -30.83 21.30
CA VAL A 467 -15.34 -29.94 20.13
C VAL A 467 -15.56 -30.76 18.85
N ASP A 468 -14.98 -31.97 18.76
CA ASP A 468 -15.23 -33.00 17.73
C ASP A 468 -16.69 -33.43 17.66
N ASN A 469 -17.36 -33.59 18.79
CA ASN A 469 -18.78 -33.93 18.81
C ASN A 469 -19.71 -32.74 18.52
N PHE A 470 -19.36 -31.51 18.94
CA PHE A 470 -20.18 -30.31 18.68
C PHE A 470 -20.13 -29.85 17.22
N ILE A 471 -18.94 -29.77 16.62
CA ILE A 471 -18.77 -29.32 15.23
C ILE A 471 -19.00 -30.50 14.28
N ASN A 472 -20.28 -30.83 14.10
CA ASN A 472 -20.73 -31.77 13.07
C ASN A 472 -20.61 -31.15 11.67
N LYS A 473 -20.93 -31.93 10.62
CA LYS A 473 -20.74 -31.50 9.22
C LYS A 473 -21.48 -30.21 8.86
N LYS A 474 -22.72 -30.05 9.31
CA LYS A 474 -23.54 -28.87 9.02
C LYS A 474 -22.95 -27.64 9.72
N VAL A 475 -22.57 -27.78 10.99
CA VAL A 475 -21.96 -26.72 11.78
C VAL A 475 -20.61 -26.29 11.18
N PHE A 476 -19.77 -27.23 10.74
CA PHE A 476 -18.50 -26.90 10.09
C PHE A 476 -18.70 -26.08 8.80
N ILE A 477 -19.66 -26.46 7.96
CA ILE A 477 -19.98 -25.71 6.72
C ILE A 477 -20.46 -24.31 7.07
N LEU A 478 -21.35 -24.16 8.04
CA LEU A 478 -21.85 -22.86 8.49
C LEU A 478 -20.72 -21.97 9.02
N ILE A 479 -19.84 -22.50 9.86
CA ILE A 479 -18.66 -21.79 10.38
C ILE A 479 -17.74 -21.36 9.23
N THR A 480 -17.53 -22.24 8.24
CA THR A 480 -16.69 -21.92 7.08
C THR A 480 -17.25 -20.75 6.29
N ILE A 481 -18.56 -20.74 6.01
CA ILE A 481 -19.24 -19.66 5.28
C ILE A 481 -19.22 -18.36 6.09
N ALA A 482 -19.53 -18.43 7.39
CA ALA A 482 -19.51 -17.25 8.26
C ALA A 482 -18.10 -16.64 8.36
N LEU A 483 -17.07 -17.47 8.50
CA LEU A 483 -15.69 -17.02 8.54
C LEU A 483 -15.25 -16.41 7.20
N ALA A 484 -15.64 -17.02 6.07
CA ALA A 484 -15.39 -16.44 4.75
C ALA A 484 -16.02 -15.05 4.62
N PHE A 485 -17.27 -14.89 5.07
CA PHE A 485 -17.97 -13.61 5.03
C PHE A 485 -17.30 -12.54 5.93
N ILE A 486 -16.87 -12.92 7.13
CA ILE A 486 -16.17 -12.00 8.04
C ILE A 486 -14.84 -11.53 7.42
N ILE A 487 -14.04 -12.44 6.88
CA ILE A 487 -12.75 -12.08 6.26
C ILE A 487 -12.98 -11.27 4.97
N PHE A 488 -13.99 -11.64 4.17
CA PHE A 488 -14.42 -10.86 3.01
C PHE A 488 -14.79 -9.43 3.40
N ALA A 489 -15.64 -9.25 4.41
CA ALA A 489 -16.11 -7.94 4.85
C ALA A 489 -14.95 -7.08 5.38
N PHE A 490 -14.02 -7.69 6.13
CA PHE A 490 -12.80 -7.02 6.58
C PHE A 490 -11.93 -6.57 5.40
N HIS A 491 -11.67 -7.46 4.44
CA HIS A 491 -10.83 -7.16 3.28
C HIS A 491 -11.47 -6.08 2.39
N PHE A 492 -12.78 -6.17 2.16
CA PHE A 492 -13.53 -5.18 1.40
C PHE A 492 -13.52 -3.82 2.12
N TRP A 493 -13.89 -3.76 3.40
CA TRP A 493 -13.87 -2.51 4.17
C TRP A 493 -12.49 -1.85 4.20
N LEU A 494 -11.43 -2.62 4.41
CA LEU A 494 -10.09 -2.06 4.52
C LEU A 494 -9.65 -1.41 3.21
N CYS A 495 -9.99 -2.03 2.08
CA CYS A 495 -9.49 -1.66 0.76
C CYS A 495 -10.54 -1.03 -0.16
N PHE A 496 -11.73 -0.72 0.34
CA PHE A 496 -12.82 -0.11 -0.44
C PHE A 496 -12.41 1.27 -1.00
N PRO A 497 -12.75 1.62 -2.25
CA PRO A 497 -13.49 0.80 -3.25
C PRO A 497 -12.62 -0.22 -4.02
N GLY A 498 -11.31 -0.18 -3.81
CA GLY A 498 -10.34 -1.00 -4.52
C GLY A 498 -9.41 -0.14 -5.37
N TYR A 499 -8.33 -0.74 -5.87
CA TYR A 499 -7.30 0.00 -6.59
C TYR A 499 -7.56 -0.03 -8.10
N TYR A 500 -8.14 1.06 -8.61
CA TYR A 500 -8.55 1.22 -10.01
C TYR A 500 -7.68 2.19 -10.83
N GLN A 501 -6.72 2.87 -10.20
CA GLN A 501 -5.95 4.01 -10.77
C GLN A 501 -4.88 3.64 -11.79
N ILE A 502 -4.99 2.46 -12.38
CA ILE A 502 -4.09 2.02 -13.43
C ILE A 502 -4.68 2.52 -14.75
N ALA A 503 -3.84 3.15 -15.58
CA ALA A 503 -4.25 3.76 -16.85
C ALA A 503 -5.10 2.81 -17.72
N ASP A 504 -4.71 1.52 -17.79
CA ASP A 504 -5.48 0.46 -18.47
C ASP A 504 -6.96 0.42 -18.03
N HIS A 505 -7.22 0.48 -16.73
CA HIS A 505 -8.56 0.33 -16.18
C HIS A 505 -9.35 1.64 -16.21
N ILE A 506 -8.70 2.78 -15.96
CA ILE A 506 -9.31 4.11 -16.13
C ILE A 506 -9.82 4.29 -17.56
N GLY A 507 -9.01 3.88 -18.57
CA GLY A 507 -9.43 3.91 -19.97
C GLY A 507 -10.68 3.09 -20.24
N ILE A 508 -10.77 1.89 -19.65
CA ILE A 508 -11.97 1.04 -19.76
C ILE A 508 -13.18 1.71 -19.13
N MET A 509 -13.05 2.23 -17.90
CA MET A 509 -14.15 2.89 -17.19
C MET A 509 -14.68 4.09 -17.98
N ARG A 510 -13.77 4.93 -18.49
CA ARG A 510 -14.10 6.08 -19.35
C ARG A 510 -14.89 5.65 -20.58
N ASP A 511 -14.34 4.72 -21.35
CA ASP A 511 -14.93 4.37 -22.64
C ASP A 511 -16.25 3.62 -22.43
N ALA A 512 -16.33 2.74 -21.43
CA ALA A 512 -17.56 2.07 -21.04
C ALA A 512 -18.65 3.04 -20.58
N SER A 513 -18.31 4.10 -19.82
CA SER A 513 -19.28 5.12 -19.41
C SER A 513 -19.93 5.86 -20.59
N LYS A 514 -19.27 5.85 -21.76
CA LYS A 514 -19.75 6.45 -23.00
C LYS A 514 -20.41 5.44 -23.95
N GLY A 515 -20.55 4.17 -23.54
CA GLY A 515 -20.99 3.08 -24.41
C GLY A 515 -20.01 2.77 -25.54
N ILE A 516 -18.74 3.16 -25.41
CA ILE A 516 -17.69 2.93 -26.40
C ILE A 516 -16.94 1.66 -26.02
N TYR A 517 -16.91 0.70 -26.95
CA TYR A 517 -16.25 -0.57 -26.75
C TYR A 517 -14.98 -0.67 -27.60
N GLY A 518 -13.91 -1.18 -26.98
CA GLY A 518 -12.65 -1.43 -27.66
C GLY A 518 -12.11 -2.84 -27.46
N ASN A 519 -11.06 -3.19 -28.22
CA ASN A 519 -10.41 -4.50 -28.12
C ASN A 519 -8.91 -4.44 -27.76
N TRP A 520 -8.39 -3.24 -27.45
CA TRP A 520 -7.04 -3.09 -26.87
C TRP A 520 -6.95 -3.84 -25.53
N HIS A 521 -8.03 -3.74 -24.76
CA HIS A 521 -8.37 -4.65 -23.67
C HIS A 521 -9.57 -5.49 -24.11
N PRO A 522 -9.76 -6.71 -23.57
CA PRO A 522 -10.88 -7.54 -24.01
C PRO A 522 -12.23 -6.86 -23.82
N VAL A 523 -13.11 -7.02 -24.80
CA VAL A 523 -14.38 -6.29 -24.85
C VAL A 523 -15.29 -6.55 -23.64
N ILE A 524 -15.18 -7.73 -23.01
CA ILE A 524 -16.02 -8.12 -21.86
C ILE A 524 -15.87 -7.15 -20.69
N LEU A 525 -14.71 -6.50 -20.50
CA LEU A 525 -14.52 -5.57 -19.41
C LEU A 525 -15.38 -4.31 -19.59
N TYR A 526 -15.52 -3.84 -20.83
CA TYR A 526 -16.37 -2.70 -21.16
C TYR A 526 -17.85 -3.07 -20.98
N ILE A 527 -18.26 -4.23 -21.52
CA ILE A 527 -19.63 -4.72 -21.42
C ILE A 527 -20.04 -4.94 -19.96
N ALA A 528 -19.17 -5.56 -19.15
CA ALA A 528 -19.45 -5.79 -17.74
C ALA A 528 -19.60 -4.46 -16.98
N SER A 529 -18.69 -3.51 -17.22
CA SER A 529 -18.74 -2.18 -16.59
C SER A 529 -20.02 -1.45 -16.98
N ASP A 530 -20.36 -1.44 -18.26
CA ASP A 530 -21.56 -0.79 -18.80
C ASP A 530 -22.86 -1.39 -18.22
N ILE A 531 -22.95 -2.73 -18.12
CA ILE A 531 -24.06 -3.41 -17.45
C ILE A 531 -24.16 -3.00 -15.98
N PHE A 532 -23.04 -2.93 -15.25
CA PHE A 532 -23.06 -2.51 -13.85
C PHE A 532 -23.47 -1.06 -13.69
N TYR A 533 -22.99 -0.17 -14.56
CA TYR A 533 -23.36 1.24 -14.55
C TYR A 533 -24.85 1.44 -14.81
N HIS A 534 -25.42 0.70 -15.77
CA HIS A 534 -26.85 0.75 -16.05
C HIS A 534 -27.73 0.16 -14.93
N LEU A 535 -27.29 -0.91 -14.26
CA LEU A 535 -28.10 -1.58 -13.23
C LEU A 535 -27.96 -0.97 -11.84
N PHE A 536 -26.77 -0.49 -11.49
CA PHE A 536 -26.42 -0.15 -10.11
C PHE A 536 -25.79 1.25 -9.97
N GLY A 537 -25.58 1.99 -11.07
CA GLY A 537 -24.98 3.31 -11.07
C GLY A 537 -23.46 3.30 -11.26
N TYR A 538 -22.87 4.50 -11.39
CA TYR A 538 -21.44 4.69 -11.68
C TYR A 538 -20.58 4.56 -10.42
N HIS A 539 -20.23 3.31 -10.08
CA HIS A 539 -19.37 2.98 -8.95
C HIS A 539 -18.03 2.39 -9.40
N THR A 540 -16.98 2.63 -8.61
CA THR A 540 -15.62 2.20 -8.94
C THR A 540 -15.27 0.83 -8.36
N PHE A 541 -16.08 0.23 -7.48
CA PHE A 541 -15.69 -0.98 -6.72
C PHE A 541 -16.02 -2.33 -7.38
N TYR A 542 -16.68 -2.35 -8.54
CA TYR A 542 -17.29 -3.57 -9.08
C TYR A 542 -16.31 -4.73 -9.28
N PHE A 543 -15.13 -4.47 -9.84
CA PHE A 543 -14.18 -5.57 -10.09
C PHE A 543 -13.50 -6.04 -8.81
N THR A 544 -13.27 -5.15 -7.85
CA THR A 544 -12.81 -5.54 -6.50
C THR A 544 -13.85 -6.43 -5.82
N LEU A 545 -15.14 -6.09 -5.91
CA LEU A 545 -16.21 -6.92 -5.38
C LEU A 545 -16.23 -8.32 -6.01
N ILE A 546 -16.13 -8.41 -7.35
CA ILE A 546 -16.04 -9.68 -8.08
C ILE A 546 -14.83 -10.50 -7.60
N ASN A 547 -13.66 -9.86 -7.50
CA ASN A 547 -12.43 -10.52 -7.08
C ASN A 547 -12.59 -11.17 -5.70
N LEU A 548 -13.11 -10.41 -4.73
CA LEU A 548 -13.27 -10.92 -3.38
C LEU A 548 -14.34 -12.02 -3.31
N ILE A 549 -15.49 -11.86 -3.98
CA ILE A 549 -16.55 -12.90 -4.01
C ILE A 549 -15.98 -14.21 -4.57
N CYS A 550 -15.31 -14.15 -5.71
CA CYS A 550 -14.76 -15.33 -6.37
C CYS A 550 -13.63 -15.97 -5.55
N PHE A 551 -12.75 -15.18 -4.95
CA PHE A 551 -11.66 -15.69 -4.12
C PHE A 551 -12.19 -16.44 -2.89
N TYR A 552 -13.05 -15.78 -2.08
CA TYR A 552 -13.59 -16.35 -0.84
C TYR A 552 -14.57 -17.50 -1.09
N THR A 553 -15.29 -17.50 -2.20
CA THR A 553 -16.10 -18.65 -2.64
C THR A 553 -15.18 -19.83 -3.00
N GLY A 554 -14.12 -19.60 -3.78
CA GLY A 554 -13.18 -20.64 -4.19
C GLY A 554 -12.50 -21.31 -3.00
N ILE A 555 -11.94 -20.54 -2.06
CA ILE A 555 -11.29 -21.11 -0.87
C ILE A 555 -12.28 -21.86 0.04
N SER A 556 -13.52 -21.36 0.17
CA SER A 556 -14.56 -22.04 0.95
C SER A 556 -14.93 -23.40 0.34
N LEU A 557 -15.06 -23.48 -0.98
CA LEU A 557 -15.30 -24.74 -1.69
C LEU A 557 -14.16 -25.74 -1.46
N ILE A 558 -12.90 -25.30 -1.49
CA ILE A 558 -11.75 -26.15 -1.17
C ILE A 558 -11.83 -26.67 0.27
N ILE A 559 -12.03 -25.78 1.25
CA ILE A 559 -12.10 -26.13 2.68
C ILE A 559 -13.23 -27.13 2.95
N ILE A 560 -14.42 -26.84 2.43
CA ILE A 560 -15.61 -27.70 2.61
C ILE A 560 -15.37 -29.07 1.99
N SER A 561 -14.86 -29.13 0.76
CA SER A 561 -14.64 -30.42 0.07
C SER A 561 -13.58 -31.28 0.75
N LEU A 562 -12.48 -30.68 1.23
CA LEU A 562 -11.47 -31.38 2.02
C LEU A 562 -12.03 -31.91 3.34
N TYR A 563 -12.83 -31.11 4.04
CA TYR A 563 -13.48 -31.54 5.27
C TYR A 563 -14.47 -32.67 5.01
N LEU A 564 -15.32 -32.57 3.98
CA LEU A 564 -16.28 -33.62 3.62
C LEU A 564 -15.58 -34.94 3.25
N LYS A 565 -14.42 -34.86 2.58
CA LYS A 565 -13.66 -36.05 2.17
C LYS A 565 -12.87 -36.69 3.31
N PHE A 566 -12.16 -35.88 4.11
CA PHE A 566 -11.15 -36.37 5.07
C PHE A 566 -11.56 -36.21 6.54
N ASN A 567 -12.68 -35.53 6.81
CA ASN A 567 -13.18 -35.21 8.14
C ASN A 567 -12.12 -34.55 9.03
N LYS A 568 -11.33 -33.64 8.46
CA LYS A 568 -10.27 -32.89 9.17
C LYS A 568 -10.67 -31.44 9.31
N LYS A 569 -10.90 -30.99 10.54
CA LYS A 569 -11.31 -29.60 10.81
C LYS A 569 -10.21 -28.57 10.60
N ARG A 570 -8.94 -28.99 10.76
CA ARG A 570 -7.77 -28.11 10.57
C ARG A 570 -7.66 -27.53 9.16
N VAL A 571 -8.38 -28.09 8.18
CA VAL A 571 -8.45 -27.52 6.82
C VAL A 571 -9.02 -26.10 6.81
N ILE A 572 -9.74 -25.69 7.86
CA ILE A 572 -10.20 -24.30 8.02
C ILE A 572 -9.04 -23.29 8.06
N LEU A 573 -7.82 -23.71 8.43
CA LEU A 573 -6.63 -22.87 8.42
C LEU A 573 -6.20 -22.44 7.01
N LEU A 574 -6.76 -23.05 5.95
CA LEU A 574 -6.51 -22.60 4.58
C LEU A 574 -7.00 -21.17 4.30
N PHE A 575 -7.88 -20.60 5.13
CA PHE A 575 -8.20 -19.18 5.06
C PHE A 575 -6.98 -18.28 5.29
N LEU A 576 -5.92 -18.75 5.95
CA LEU A 576 -4.68 -18.00 6.11
C LEU A 576 -3.99 -17.69 4.77
N LEU A 577 -4.31 -18.41 3.69
CA LEU A 577 -3.84 -18.07 2.34
C LEU A 577 -4.30 -16.68 1.91
N SER A 578 -5.46 -16.21 2.40
CA SER A 578 -5.93 -14.85 2.14
C SER A 578 -4.99 -13.77 2.68
N PHE A 579 -4.14 -14.09 3.64
CA PHE A 579 -3.16 -13.21 4.26
C PHE A 579 -1.72 -13.44 3.72
N ILE A 580 -1.59 -13.88 2.47
CA ILE A 580 -0.31 -13.81 1.73
C ILE A 580 -0.32 -12.50 0.93
N ALA A 581 0.76 -11.73 0.97
CA ALA A 581 0.81 -10.41 0.33
C ALA A 581 0.45 -10.46 -1.16
N ASN A 582 0.96 -11.48 -1.88
CA ASN A 582 0.67 -11.77 -3.29
C ASN A 582 -0.82 -11.97 -3.61
N ILE A 583 -1.65 -12.30 -2.62
CA ILE A 583 -3.08 -12.57 -2.77
C ILE A 583 -3.90 -11.42 -2.18
N PHE A 584 -3.58 -10.99 -0.97
CA PHE A 584 -4.28 -9.93 -0.27
C PHE A 584 -4.28 -8.65 -1.10
N PHE A 585 -3.10 -8.11 -1.42
CA PHE A 585 -2.99 -6.84 -2.15
C PHE A 585 -3.30 -6.97 -3.64
N PHE A 586 -3.21 -8.16 -4.21
CA PHE A 586 -3.53 -8.34 -5.62
C PHE A 586 -5.04 -8.46 -5.86
N ASN A 587 -5.82 -8.97 -4.90
CA ASN A 587 -7.28 -9.09 -5.02
C ASN A 587 -8.01 -7.74 -5.05
N ILE A 588 -7.37 -6.68 -4.55
CA ILE A 588 -7.95 -5.34 -4.56
C ILE A 588 -7.70 -4.60 -5.88
N ASP A 589 -6.81 -5.13 -6.72
CA ASP A 589 -6.48 -4.57 -8.03
C ASP A 589 -7.60 -4.83 -9.05
N GLN A 590 -7.97 -3.81 -9.82
CA GLN A 590 -9.09 -3.89 -10.78
C GLN A 590 -8.64 -4.11 -12.23
N THR A 591 -7.38 -4.43 -12.46
CA THR A 591 -6.94 -4.77 -13.80
C THR A 591 -7.60 -6.06 -14.30
N LYS A 592 -7.63 -6.18 -15.63
CA LYS A 592 -7.95 -7.43 -16.33
C LYS A 592 -7.15 -8.63 -15.81
N ASP A 593 -5.92 -8.40 -15.35
CA ASP A 593 -4.99 -9.44 -14.89
C ASP A 593 -5.47 -10.04 -13.57
N ALA A 594 -5.89 -9.22 -12.61
CA ALA A 594 -6.47 -9.64 -11.34
C ALA A 594 -7.76 -10.42 -11.51
N THR A 595 -8.72 -9.83 -12.19
CA THR A 595 -10.07 -10.41 -12.29
C THR A 595 -10.06 -11.73 -13.07
N SER A 596 -9.31 -11.79 -14.19
CA SER A 596 -9.17 -13.03 -14.96
C SER A 596 -8.55 -14.17 -14.15
N SER A 597 -7.50 -13.88 -13.37
CA SER A 597 -6.83 -14.85 -12.50
C SER A 597 -7.77 -15.42 -11.45
N ILE A 598 -8.66 -14.58 -10.91
CA ILE A 598 -9.62 -14.98 -9.89
C ILE A 598 -10.78 -15.81 -10.45
N TYR A 599 -11.23 -15.56 -11.67
CA TYR A 599 -12.13 -16.51 -12.34
C TYR A 599 -11.47 -17.87 -12.54
N ALA A 600 -10.19 -17.92 -12.94
CA ALA A 600 -9.47 -19.18 -13.04
C ALA A 600 -9.36 -19.89 -11.68
N TRP A 601 -9.02 -19.16 -10.60
CA TRP A 601 -9.03 -19.68 -9.23
C TRP A 601 -10.36 -20.32 -8.86
N LEU A 602 -11.48 -19.62 -9.10
CA LEU A 602 -12.81 -20.11 -8.77
C LEU A 602 -13.15 -21.36 -9.60
N ALA A 603 -12.90 -21.36 -10.92
CA ALA A 603 -13.16 -22.50 -11.78
C ALA A 603 -12.40 -23.76 -11.32
N TYR A 604 -11.09 -23.63 -11.06
CA TYR A 604 -10.27 -24.72 -10.55
C TYR A 604 -10.72 -25.19 -9.16
N SER A 605 -11.14 -24.28 -8.29
CA SER A 605 -11.72 -24.60 -6.97
C SER A 605 -13.04 -25.36 -7.07
N MET A 606 -13.91 -24.99 -8.03
CA MET A 606 -15.16 -25.70 -8.30
C MET A 606 -14.90 -27.10 -8.87
N ILE A 607 -13.94 -27.25 -9.79
CA ILE A 607 -13.51 -28.57 -10.28
C ILE A 607 -13.00 -29.41 -9.09
N PHE A 608 -12.12 -28.85 -8.26
CA PHE A 608 -11.61 -29.51 -7.06
C PHE A 608 -12.74 -29.98 -6.13
N PHE A 609 -13.71 -29.10 -5.84
CA PHE A 609 -14.90 -29.44 -5.06
C PHE A 609 -15.68 -30.60 -5.69
N LYS A 610 -15.91 -30.55 -7.01
CA LYS A 610 -16.66 -31.57 -7.73
C LYS A 610 -15.99 -32.95 -7.72
N LEU A 611 -14.65 -33.00 -7.64
CA LEU A 611 -13.90 -34.25 -7.53
C LEU A 611 -14.02 -34.92 -6.15
N LEU A 612 -14.21 -34.12 -5.10
CA LEU A 612 -14.18 -34.59 -3.70
C LEU A 612 -15.57 -34.71 -3.08
N ALA A 613 -16.50 -33.82 -3.44
CA ALA A 613 -17.85 -33.78 -2.92
C ALA A 613 -18.83 -34.50 -3.86
N ASP A 614 -19.66 -35.37 -3.29
CA ASP A 614 -20.69 -36.10 -4.04
C ASP A 614 -22.01 -35.31 -4.05
N ILE A 615 -22.33 -34.71 -5.20
CA ILE A 615 -23.60 -34.00 -5.42
C ILE A 615 -24.63 -35.01 -5.93
N LYS A 616 -25.41 -35.58 -5.01
CA LYS A 616 -26.41 -36.62 -5.33
C LYS A 616 -27.55 -36.13 -6.22
N ASN A 617 -27.97 -34.87 -6.07
CA ASN A 617 -29.07 -34.31 -6.85
C ASN A 617 -28.59 -34.02 -8.29
N LYS A 618 -29.17 -34.73 -9.27
CA LYS A 618 -28.80 -34.63 -10.68
C LYS A 618 -28.96 -33.21 -11.26
N LYS A 619 -30.04 -32.49 -10.92
CA LYS A 619 -30.28 -31.13 -11.40
C LYS A 619 -29.21 -30.16 -10.87
N ILE A 620 -28.93 -30.22 -9.57
CA ILE A 620 -27.88 -29.40 -8.94
C ILE A 620 -26.50 -29.74 -9.53
N ASN A 621 -26.22 -31.02 -9.76
CA ASN A 621 -24.96 -31.45 -10.35
C ASN A 621 -24.77 -30.91 -11.79
N ILE A 622 -25.82 -30.94 -12.61
CA ILE A 622 -25.78 -30.34 -13.97
C ILE A 622 -25.58 -28.84 -13.89
N ALA A 623 -26.35 -28.14 -13.05
CA ALA A 623 -26.20 -26.70 -12.84
C ALA A 623 -24.78 -26.33 -12.39
N PHE A 624 -24.15 -27.16 -11.54
CA PHE A 624 -22.79 -26.95 -11.08
C PHE A 624 -21.76 -27.09 -12.21
N TYR A 625 -21.92 -28.07 -13.11
CA TYR A 625 -21.08 -28.17 -14.31
C TYR A 625 -21.25 -26.96 -15.24
N ILE A 626 -22.49 -26.51 -15.46
CA ILE A 626 -22.77 -25.31 -16.25
C ILE A 626 -22.06 -24.10 -15.63
N ALA A 627 -22.13 -23.94 -14.31
CA ALA A 627 -21.44 -22.87 -13.60
C ALA A 627 -19.91 -22.94 -13.77
N ILE A 628 -19.30 -24.14 -13.72
CA ILE A 628 -17.86 -24.31 -14.01
C ILE A 628 -17.54 -23.80 -15.42
N TYR A 629 -18.31 -24.18 -16.44
CA TYR A 629 -18.08 -23.73 -17.81
C TYR A 629 -18.28 -22.22 -17.97
N ILE A 630 -19.29 -21.63 -17.34
CA ILE A 630 -19.50 -20.17 -17.35
C ILE A 630 -18.29 -19.44 -16.75
N VAL A 631 -17.79 -19.87 -15.59
CA VAL A 631 -16.64 -19.24 -14.95
C VAL A 631 -15.36 -19.40 -15.80
N LEU A 632 -15.16 -20.54 -16.45
CA LEU A 632 -14.07 -20.74 -17.40
C LEU A 632 -14.18 -19.81 -18.62
N LEU A 633 -15.40 -19.58 -19.14
CA LEU A 633 -15.65 -18.64 -20.23
C LEU A 633 -15.42 -17.19 -19.81
N LEU A 634 -15.81 -16.81 -18.59
CA LEU A 634 -15.49 -15.50 -18.05
C LEU A 634 -13.97 -15.31 -17.98
N ALA A 635 -13.22 -16.29 -17.42
CA ALA A 635 -11.76 -16.25 -17.41
C ALA A 635 -11.16 -16.12 -18.82
N LEU A 636 -11.66 -16.88 -19.80
CA LEU A 636 -11.22 -16.84 -21.20
C LEU A 636 -11.37 -15.44 -21.80
N LEU A 637 -12.55 -14.83 -21.61
CA LEU A 637 -12.91 -13.57 -22.26
C LEU A 637 -12.29 -12.37 -21.56
N TRP A 638 -11.96 -12.47 -20.26
CA TRP A 638 -11.46 -11.34 -19.47
C TRP A 638 -10.01 -10.94 -19.74
N ARG A 639 -9.22 -11.82 -20.37
CA ARG A 639 -7.84 -11.52 -20.77
C ARG A 639 -7.42 -12.37 -21.98
N HIS A 640 -6.81 -11.72 -22.97
CA HIS A 640 -6.53 -12.29 -24.29
C HIS A 640 -5.74 -13.61 -24.29
N ASN A 641 -4.80 -13.79 -23.34
CA ASN A 641 -3.95 -14.99 -23.27
C ASN A 641 -4.45 -16.05 -22.26
N MET A 642 -5.61 -15.87 -21.62
CA MET A 642 -6.10 -16.81 -20.59
C MET A 642 -6.51 -18.18 -21.13
N ILE A 643 -6.68 -18.32 -22.45
CA ILE A 643 -6.93 -19.62 -23.09
C ILE A 643 -5.90 -20.67 -22.66
N VAL A 644 -4.63 -20.28 -22.53
CA VAL A 644 -3.51 -21.17 -22.14
C VAL A 644 -3.62 -21.59 -20.68
N THR A 645 -4.07 -20.68 -19.81
CA THR A 645 -4.25 -20.96 -18.38
C THR A 645 -5.44 -21.89 -18.14
N ILE A 646 -6.54 -21.72 -18.89
CA ILE A 646 -7.76 -22.51 -18.64
C ILE A 646 -7.82 -23.83 -19.41
N TYR A 647 -7.17 -23.93 -20.58
CA TYR A 647 -7.26 -25.12 -21.44
C TYR A 647 -6.83 -26.42 -20.72
N PRO A 648 -5.80 -26.43 -19.86
CA PRO A 648 -5.43 -27.60 -19.08
C PRO A 648 -6.54 -28.13 -18.16
N ALA A 649 -7.48 -27.29 -17.69
CA ALA A 649 -8.61 -27.73 -16.88
C ALA A 649 -9.49 -28.75 -17.61
N PHE A 650 -9.54 -28.66 -18.95
CA PHE A 650 -10.31 -29.58 -19.79
C PHE A 650 -9.73 -31.00 -19.81
N LEU A 651 -8.48 -31.21 -19.38
CA LEU A 651 -7.96 -32.57 -19.17
C LEU A 651 -8.81 -33.33 -18.13
N VAL A 652 -9.10 -32.67 -17.01
CA VAL A 652 -9.93 -33.25 -15.95
C VAL A 652 -11.39 -33.36 -16.39
N LEU A 653 -11.93 -32.32 -17.04
CA LEU A 653 -13.32 -32.31 -17.49
C LEU A 653 -13.59 -33.39 -18.55
N THR A 654 -12.69 -33.56 -19.52
CA THR A 654 -12.79 -34.60 -20.54
C THR A 654 -12.75 -35.99 -19.90
N TYR A 655 -11.85 -36.20 -18.94
CA TYR A 655 -11.83 -37.44 -18.17
C TYR A 655 -13.18 -37.69 -17.46
N LEU A 656 -13.76 -36.67 -16.81
CA LEU A 656 -15.05 -36.79 -16.12
C LEU A 656 -16.22 -37.12 -17.07
N ILE A 657 -16.17 -36.66 -18.33
CA ILE A 657 -17.17 -36.99 -19.36
C ILE A 657 -17.05 -38.47 -19.78
N LEU A 658 -15.82 -38.97 -19.90
CA LEU A 658 -15.55 -40.31 -20.47
C LEU A 658 -15.52 -41.43 -19.43
N LYS A 659 -15.22 -41.15 -18.16
CA LYS A 659 -14.97 -42.18 -17.12
C LYS A 659 -16.09 -43.21 -16.92
N ASN A 660 -17.35 -42.86 -17.24
CA ASN A 660 -18.50 -43.73 -17.07
C ASN A 660 -18.91 -44.44 -18.38
N ARG A 661 -18.19 -44.21 -19.49
CA ARG A 661 -18.46 -44.86 -20.78
C ARG A 661 -17.61 -46.12 -20.94
N LYS A 662 -18.20 -47.16 -21.54
CA LYS A 662 -17.47 -48.39 -21.89
C LYS A 662 -16.77 -48.21 -23.24
N PHE A 663 -15.49 -48.54 -23.30
CA PHE A 663 -14.69 -48.51 -24.53
C PHE A 663 -14.16 -49.90 -24.85
N GLN A 664 -14.15 -50.25 -26.14
CA GLN A 664 -13.68 -51.56 -26.61
C GLN A 664 -12.15 -51.72 -26.51
N SER A 665 -11.39 -50.61 -26.51
CA SER A 665 -9.92 -50.63 -26.38
C SER A 665 -9.38 -49.31 -25.84
N THR A 666 -8.16 -49.33 -25.30
CA THR A 666 -7.43 -48.13 -24.85
C THR A 666 -7.23 -47.13 -25.99
N ILE A 667 -6.98 -47.60 -27.22
CA ILE A 667 -6.83 -46.73 -28.40
C ILE A 667 -8.12 -45.97 -28.67
N LYS A 668 -9.29 -46.63 -28.63
CA LYS A 668 -10.59 -45.95 -28.82
C LYS A 668 -10.89 -44.94 -27.71
N TYR A 669 -10.48 -45.24 -26.47
CA TYR A 669 -10.56 -44.28 -25.37
C TYR A 669 -9.69 -43.05 -25.63
N LEU A 670 -8.41 -43.24 -26.00
CA LEU A 670 -7.48 -42.15 -26.29
C LEU A 670 -7.92 -41.29 -27.48
N LEU A 671 -8.41 -41.92 -28.56
CA LEU A 671 -9.00 -41.19 -29.69
C LEU A 671 -10.19 -40.33 -29.24
N SER A 672 -11.12 -40.90 -28.46
CA SER A 672 -12.28 -40.16 -27.95
C SER A 672 -11.87 -39.00 -27.04
N TYR A 673 -10.87 -39.22 -26.18
CA TYR A 673 -10.31 -38.19 -25.30
C TYR A 673 -9.68 -37.05 -26.12
N SER A 674 -8.84 -37.38 -27.11
CA SER A 674 -8.20 -36.41 -27.99
C SER A 674 -9.23 -35.64 -28.84
N SER A 675 -10.26 -36.32 -29.36
CA SER A 675 -11.34 -35.67 -30.12
C SER A 675 -12.09 -34.65 -29.27
N ILE A 676 -12.44 -34.97 -28.02
CA ILE A 676 -13.13 -34.02 -27.13
C ILE A 676 -12.22 -32.83 -26.78
N MET A 677 -10.94 -33.08 -26.48
CA MET A 677 -9.97 -32.01 -26.24
C MET A 677 -9.85 -31.09 -27.46
N LEU A 678 -9.79 -31.63 -28.68
CA LEU A 678 -9.76 -30.86 -29.93
C LEU A 678 -11.04 -30.04 -30.11
N ILE A 679 -12.20 -30.62 -29.84
CA ILE A 679 -13.49 -29.90 -29.86
C ILE A 679 -13.44 -28.71 -28.90
N PHE A 680 -12.97 -28.91 -27.66
CA PHE A 680 -12.82 -27.81 -26.71
C PHE A 680 -11.84 -26.74 -27.21
N ALA A 681 -10.70 -27.12 -27.79
CA ALA A 681 -9.74 -26.16 -28.34
C ALA A 681 -10.38 -25.30 -29.44
N VAL A 682 -11.07 -25.93 -30.40
CA VAL A 682 -11.76 -25.23 -31.49
C VAL A 682 -12.85 -24.32 -30.94
N LEU A 683 -13.67 -24.79 -30.00
CA LEU A 683 -14.73 -23.99 -29.38
C LEU A 683 -14.19 -22.77 -28.65
N LEU A 684 -13.12 -22.93 -27.85
CA LEU A 684 -12.52 -21.81 -27.11
C LEU A 684 -11.94 -20.76 -28.08
N ILE A 685 -11.27 -21.19 -29.15
CA ILE A 685 -10.76 -20.27 -30.18
C ILE A 685 -11.90 -19.55 -30.91
N LEU A 686 -12.97 -20.27 -31.27
CA LEU A 686 -14.15 -19.68 -31.92
C LEU A 686 -14.80 -18.64 -31.01
N ILE A 687 -15.06 -18.97 -29.74
CA ILE A 687 -15.65 -18.05 -28.77
C ILE A 687 -14.76 -16.80 -28.62
N HIS A 688 -13.46 -16.99 -28.39
CA HIS A 688 -12.52 -15.88 -28.23
C HIS A 688 -12.47 -14.97 -29.47
N THR A 689 -12.59 -15.53 -30.67
CA THR A 689 -12.50 -14.77 -31.94
C THR A 689 -13.81 -14.09 -32.32
N ILE A 690 -14.95 -14.74 -32.07
CA ILE A 690 -16.28 -14.24 -32.45
C ILE A 690 -16.76 -13.19 -31.44
N PHE A 691 -16.52 -13.39 -30.15
CA PHE A 691 -17.12 -12.55 -29.09
C PHE A 691 -16.85 -11.04 -29.28
N PRO A 692 -15.62 -10.56 -29.58
CA PRO A 692 -15.37 -9.14 -29.84
C PRO A 692 -16.14 -8.58 -31.04
N ARG A 693 -16.35 -9.39 -32.09
CA ARG A 693 -17.04 -8.98 -33.33
C ARG A 693 -18.53 -8.78 -33.15
N ILE A 694 -19.11 -9.31 -32.08
CA ILE A 694 -20.52 -9.07 -31.74
C ILE A 694 -20.73 -7.60 -31.35
N PHE A 695 -19.72 -6.97 -30.72
CA PHE A 695 -19.84 -5.64 -30.13
C PHE A 695 -19.07 -4.56 -30.90
N ILE A 696 -18.03 -4.95 -31.65
CA ILE A 696 -17.13 -4.01 -32.34
C ILE A 696 -17.21 -4.24 -33.86
N LYS A 697 -17.69 -3.23 -34.58
CA LYS A 697 -17.86 -3.27 -36.05
C LYS A 697 -16.53 -3.26 -36.81
N ASP A 698 -15.59 -2.39 -36.41
CA ASP A 698 -14.26 -2.30 -37.01
C ASP A 698 -13.16 -2.63 -35.99
N LEU A 699 -12.46 -3.73 -36.24
CA LEU A 699 -11.32 -4.18 -35.43
C LEU A 699 -9.97 -3.69 -35.98
N SER A 700 -9.94 -3.04 -37.13
CA SER A 700 -8.72 -2.53 -37.76
C SER A 700 -7.84 -1.69 -36.83
N PRO A 701 -8.38 -0.79 -35.96
CA PRO A 701 -7.54 0.05 -35.10
C PRO A 701 -6.75 -0.73 -34.05
N TYR A 702 -7.12 -1.98 -33.77
CA TYR A 702 -6.48 -2.82 -32.76
C TYR A 702 -5.45 -3.79 -33.33
N LYS A 703 -5.34 -3.92 -34.67
CA LYS A 703 -4.34 -4.79 -35.32
C LYS A 703 -2.90 -4.35 -35.00
N LYS A 704 -2.68 -3.04 -34.84
CA LYS A 704 -1.39 -2.46 -34.46
C LYS A 704 -0.88 -2.90 -33.08
N ALA A 705 -1.76 -3.31 -32.17
CA ALA A 705 -1.38 -3.80 -30.84
C ALA A 705 -0.55 -5.10 -30.90
N VAL A 706 -0.66 -5.86 -31.99
CA VAL A 706 0.06 -7.11 -32.17
C VAL A 706 1.57 -6.87 -32.42
N ASN A 707 1.94 -5.69 -32.93
CA ASN A 707 3.33 -5.37 -33.24
C ASN A 707 4.25 -5.43 -32.00
N PHE A 708 3.76 -4.99 -30.83
CA PHE A 708 4.52 -5.01 -29.57
C PHE A 708 5.03 -6.41 -29.20
N MET A 709 4.30 -7.46 -29.57
CA MET A 709 4.67 -8.85 -29.25
C MET A 709 5.90 -9.33 -30.04
N TYR A 710 6.17 -8.74 -31.20
CA TYR A 710 7.19 -9.21 -32.13
C TYR A 710 8.41 -8.29 -32.20
N ILE A 711 8.20 -6.98 -32.13
CA ILE A 711 9.27 -5.98 -32.30
C ILE A 711 10.41 -6.19 -31.29
N ALA A 712 10.09 -6.41 -30.02
CA ALA A 712 11.08 -6.68 -28.99
C ALA A 712 12.00 -7.86 -29.32
N ASN A 713 11.40 -8.96 -29.80
CA ASN A 713 12.13 -10.15 -30.23
C ASN A 713 12.95 -9.89 -31.50
N ILE A 714 12.39 -9.19 -32.50
CA ILE A 714 13.11 -8.76 -33.70
C ILE A 714 14.33 -7.93 -33.33
N ALA A 715 14.15 -6.88 -32.55
CA ALA A 715 15.22 -6.00 -32.08
C ALA A 715 16.30 -6.77 -31.32
N SER A 716 15.91 -7.71 -30.46
CA SER A 716 16.87 -8.53 -29.72
C SER A 716 17.72 -9.43 -30.61
N CYS A 717 17.14 -9.99 -31.67
CA CYS A 717 17.88 -10.78 -32.64
C CYS A 717 18.80 -9.89 -33.47
N SER A 718 18.25 -8.83 -34.06
CA SER A 718 18.93 -7.95 -35.02
C SER A 718 20.07 -7.15 -34.40
N VAL A 719 19.84 -6.53 -33.22
CA VAL A 719 20.85 -5.66 -32.58
C VAL A 719 22.03 -6.48 -32.06
N LEU A 720 21.78 -7.62 -31.41
CA LEU A 720 22.84 -8.47 -30.87
C LEU A 720 23.71 -9.10 -31.97
N SER A 721 23.21 -9.21 -33.19
CA SER A 721 23.95 -9.69 -34.35
C SER A 721 24.42 -8.59 -35.30
N ASP A 722 24.19 -7.32 -34.95
CA ASP A 722 24.42 -6.14 -35.80
C ASP A 722 23.87 -6.32 -37.24
N ASP A 723 22.64 -6.85 -37.35
CA ASP A 723 22.01 -7.17 -38.63
C ASP A 723 20.58 -6.62 -38.74
N GLY A 724 20.44 -5.44 -39.32
CA GLY A 724 19.15 -4.82 -39.66
C GLY A 724 18.55 -5.26 -41.00
N SER A 725 19.19 -6.17 -41.75
CA SER A 725 18.86 -6.42 -43.18
C SER A 725 17.45 -6.94 -43.45
N LEU A 726 16.80 -7.56 -42.47
CA LEU A 726 15.44 -8.10 -42.62
C LEU A 726 14.36 -7.13 -42.11
N ILE A 727 14.73 -5.99 -41.50
CA ILE A 727 13.79 -4.96 -41.07
C ILE A 727 13.52 -4.03 -42.26
N PRO A 728 12.27 -3.94 -42.76
CA PRO A 728 11.93 -3.03 -43.84
C PRO A 728 12.17 -1.56 -43.45
N ASN A 729 12.72 -0.77 -44.37
CA ASN A 729 12.99 0.64 -44.14
C ASN A 729 11.72 1.46 -43.89
N ASP A 730 10.57 1.02 -44.42
CA ASP A 730 9.29 1.71 -44.23
C ASP A 730 8.71 1.57 -42.81
N TRP A 731 9.25 0.67 -41.98
CA TRP A 731 8.83 0.51 -40.59
C TRP A 731 9.34 1.63 -39.67
N TYR A 732 10.51 2.21 -39.95
CA TYR A 732 11.12 3.21 -39.09
C TYR A 732 10.29 4.50 -39.08
N ALA A 733 10.21 5.14 -37.91
CA ALA A 733 9.66 6.48 -37.79
C ALA A 733 10.51 7.48 -38.59
N GLU A 734 9.94 8.66 -38.86
CA GLU A 734 10.62 9.68 -39.65
C GLU A 734 11.98 10.06 -39.03
N GLY A 735 13.04 10.02 -39.85
CA GLY A 735 14.41 10.28 -39.41
C GLY A 735 15.07 9.18 -38.57
N LYS A 736 14.43 8.01 -38.39
CA LYS A 736 14.98 6.88 -37.63
C LYS A 736 15.59 5.80 -38.51
N THR A 737 16.59 5.13 -37.97
CA THR A 737 17.39 4.12 -38.65
C THR A 737 17.69 2.92 -37.75
N PHE A 738 18.41 1.93 -38.29
CA PHE A 738 18.90 0.80 -37.51
C PHE A 738 19.89 1.22 -36.41
N GLU A 739 20.66 2.31 -36.60
CA GLU A 739 21.55 2.83 -35.56
C GLU A 739 20.76 3.34 -34.35
N ASP A 740 19.66 4.06 -34.57
CA ASP A 740 18.74 4.47 -33.50
C ASP A 740 18.16 3.26 -32.76
N LEU A 741 17.83 2.18 -33.48
CA LEU A 741 17.35 0.94 -32.88
C LEU A 741 18.42 0.31 -31.98
N LYS A 742 19.68 0.28 -32.42
CA LYS A 742 20.80 -0.24 -31.63
C LYS A 742 21.04 0.59 -30.38
N GLU A 743 21.03 1.91 -30.52
CA GLU A 743 21.18 2.84 -29.41
C GLU A 743 20.07 2.65 -28.37
N PHE A 744 18.81 2.66 -28.82
CA PHE A 744 17.66 2.46 -27.94
C PHE A 744 17.68 1.08 -27.27
N TYR A 745 18.00 0.03 -28.02
CA TYR A 745 18.07 -1.32 -27.48
C TYR A 745 19.13 -1.42 -26.38
N THR A 746 20.32 -0.86 -26.63
CA THR A 746 21.47 -0.96 -25.74
C THR A 746 21.30 -0.10 -24.49
N ASN A 747 20.88 1.15 -24.65
CA ASN A 747 20.86 2.14 -23.56
C ASN A 747 19.55 2.11 -22.75
N ASN A 748 18.42 1.80 -23.38
CA ASN A 748 17.10 1.91 -22.74
C ASN A 748 16.44 0.55 -22.52
N TYR A 749 16.28 -0.24 -23.59
CA TYR A 749 15.50 -1.48 -23.53
C TYR A 749 16.21 -2.60 -22.78
N SER A 750 17.53 -2.77 -22.97
CA SER A 750 18.30 -3.84 -22.33
C SER A 750 18.19 -3.82 -20.80
N ASN A 751 17.97 -2.63 -20.21
CA ASN A 751 17.84 -2.39 -18.77
C ASN A 751 16.41 -2.60 -18.24
N HIS A 752 15.37 -2.23 -18.99
CA HIS A 752 13.98 -2.25 -18.49
C HIS A 752 13.10 -3.33 -19.15
N MET A 753 13.45 -3.76 -20.36
CA MET A 753 12.70 -4.70 -21.20
C MET A 753 11.24 -4.32 -21.44
N GLY A 754 10.93 -3.02 -21.48
CA GLY A 754 9.62 -2.49 -21.84
C GLY A 754 9.55 -2.18 -23.33
N ALA A 755 8.64 -2.84 -24.05
CA ALA A 755 8.52 -2.70 -25.50
C ALA A 755 7.88 -1.37 -25.96
N ASP A 756 7.27 -0.61 -25.04
CA ASP A 756 6.50 0.59 -25.36
C ASP A 756 7.35 1.64 -26.09
N GLY A 757 8.59 1.83 -25.67
CA GLY A 757 9.49 2.83 -26.26
C GLY A 757 9.90 2.54 -27.71
N PHE A 758 9.74 1.32 -28.22
CA PHE A 758 10.01 1.04 -29.64
C PHE A 758 8.94 1.62 -30.57
N TYR A 759 7.71 1.78 -30.11
CA TYR A 759 6.54 1.85 -31.00
C TYR A 759 5.47 2.85 -30.57
N PHE A 760 5.33 3.19 -29.28
CA PHE A 760 4.27 4.07 -28.80
C PHE A 760 4.59 5.56 -29.04
N PRO A 761 3.68 6.37 -29.64
CA PRO A 761 3.96 7.76 -30.05
C PRO A 761 4.30 8.73 -28.92
N SER A 762 3.81 8.46 -27.70
CA SER A 762 4.06 9.32 -26.55
C SER A 762 5.48 9.22 -26.01
N HIS A 763 6.29 8.28 -26.52
CA HIS A 763 7.70 8.18 -26.16
C HIS A 763 8.56 8.98 -27.14
N LYS A 764 9.34 9.94 -26.62
CA LYS A 764 10.34 10.70 -27.39
C LYS A 764 11.36 9.81 -28.13
N THR A 765 11.48 8.55 -27.70
CA THR A 765 12.41 7.55 -28.24
C THR A 765 11.77 6.59 -29.23
N GLN A 766 10.58 6.89 -29.77
CA GLN A 766 9.90 6.02 -30.73
C GLN A 766 10.82 5.69 -31.92
N ILE A 767 10.96 4.39 -32.22
CA ILE A 767 11.82 3.90 -33.30
C ILE A 767 11.01 3.51 -34.53
N PHE A 768 9.86 2.86 -34.33
CA PHE A 768 8.99 2.38 -35.40
C PHE A 768 7.67 3.16 -35.45
N LYS A 769 7.11 3.30 -36.66
CA LYS A 769 5.82 3.98 -36.89
C LYS A 769 4.68 3.29 -36.15
N PHE A 770 3.75 4.09 -35.60
CA PHE A 770 2.59 3.59 -34.86
C PHE A 770 1.43 3.16 -35.79
N GLU A 771 1.71 2.21 -36.68
CA GLU A 771 0.76 1.63 -37.63
C GLU A 771 0.92 0.11 -37.77
N GLU A 772 -0.02 -0.59 -38.42
CA GLU A 772 0.12 -2.03 -38.67
C GLU A 772 1.36 -2.30 -39.54
N LEU A 773 2.37 -2.99 -38.96
CA LEU A 773 3.64 -3.23 -39.66
C LEU A 773 3.46 -4.44 -40.58
N ARG A 774 3.59 -4.21 -41.89
CA ARG A 774 3.44 -5.25 -42.91
C ARG A 774 4.46 -6.37 -42.69
N ASP A 775 3.98 -7.61 -42.77
CA ASP A 775 4.81 -8.83 -42.64
C ASP A 775 5.60 -8.98 -41.32
N VAL A 776 5.24 -8.27 -40.24
CA VAL A 776 5.98 -8.31 -38.96
C VAL A 776 6.20 -9.73 -38.43
N LYS A 777 5.18 -10.61 -38.54
CA LYS A 777 5.26 -12.02 -38.13
C LYS A 777 6.27 -12.81 -38.96
N LYS A 778 6.33 -12.54 -40.26
CA LYS A 778 7.24 -13.21 -41.20
C LYS A 778 8.69 -12.79 -40.94
N VAL A 779 8.91 -11.50 -40.70
CA VAL A 779 10.22 -10.95 -40.31
C VAL A 779 10.68 -11.52 -38.97
N TRP A 780 9.80 -11.56 -37.97
CA TRP A 780 10.08 -12.18 -36.67
C TRP A 780 10.53 -13.64 -36.79
N ILE A 781 9.79 -14.46 -37.55
CA ILE A 781 10.14 -15.87 -37.79
C ILE A 781 11.51 -15.98 -38.50
N LYS A 782 11.75 -15.16 -39.53
CA LYS A 782 13.04 -15.17 -40.25
C LYS A 782 14.22 -14.84 -39.31
N TYR A 783 14.06 -13.85 -38.42
CA TYR A 783 15.10 -13.50 -37.45
C TYR A 783 15.34 -14.62 -36.42
N ILE A 784 14.29 -15.31 -35.96
CA ILE A 784 14.45 -16.48 -35.07
C ILE A 784 15.27 -17.57 -35.76
N PHE A 785 14.98 -17.89 -37.02
CA PHE A 785 15.73 -18.90 -37.75
C PHE A 785 17.17 -18.47 -38.06
N LYS A 786 17.39 -17.17 -38.32
CA LYS A 786 18.73 -16.62 -38.59
C LYS A 786 19.59 -16.54 -37.34
N TYR A 787 19.01 -16.16 -36.19
CA TYR A 787 19.72 -15.96 -34.91
C TYR A 787 19.00 -16.63 -33.71
N PRO A 788 18.89 -17.96 -33.68
CA PRO A 788 18.12 -18.68 -32.66
C PRO A 788 18.71 -18.53 -31.25
N LEU A 789 20.04 -18.47 -31.13
CA LEU A 789 20.71 -18.30 -29.83
C LEU A 789 20.42 -16.92 -29.22
N ASN A 790 20.38 -15.86 -30.03
CA ASN A 790 20.04 -14.50 -29.58
C ASN A 790 18.59 -14.46 -29.08
N TYR A 791 17.67 -15.09 -29.82
CA TYR A 791 16.27 -15.21 -29.41
C TYR A 791 16.13 -15.93 -28.06
N ILE A 792 16.81 -17.07 -27.88
CA ILE A 792 16.77 -17.83 -26.62
C ILE A 792 17.37 -16.99 -25.48
N LYS A 793 18.52 -16.34 -25.69
CA LYS A 793 19.18 -15.48 -24.69
C LYS A 793 18.27 -14.33 -24.26
N HIS A 794 17.59 -13.69 -25.19
CA HIS A 794 16.63 -12.64 -24.89
C HIS A 794 15.48 -13.13 -24.00
N ASN A 795 14.86 -14.26 -24.36
CA ASN A 795 13.73 -14.80 -23.61
C ASN A 795 14.13 -15.32 -22.22
N ILE A 796 15.35 -15.89 -22.06
CA ILE A 796 15.88 -16.25 -20.74
C ILE A 796 16.07 -15.01 -19.87
N LEU A 797 16.64 -13.94 -20.44
CA LEU A 797 16.82 -12.69 -19.71
C LEU A 797 15.48 -12.03 -19.35
N PHE A 798 14.49 -12.08 -20.25
CA PHE A 798 13.13 -11.61 -20.00
C PHE A 798 12.47 -12.41 -18.86
N ALA A 799 12.56 -13.74 -18.91
CA ALA A 799 12.08 -14.62 -17.85
C ALA A 799 12.74 -14.28 -16.50
N HIS A 800 14.06 -14.08 -16.48
CA HIS A 800 14.82 -13.69 -15.29
C HIS A 800 14.34 -12.35 -14.71
N LYS A 801 14.08 -11.35 -15.56
CA LYS A 801 13.53 -10.07 -15.09
C LYS A 801 12.11 -10.21 -14.59
N LEU A 802 11.28 -10.98 -15.27
CA LEU A 802 9.88 -11.18 -14.88
C LEU A 802 9.76 -11.84 -13.49
N VAL A 803 10.58 -12.84 -13.19
CA VAL A 803 10.52 -13.53 -11.89
C VAL A 803 11.13 -12.73 -10.73
N ASN A 804 12.04 -11.81 -11.05
CA ASN A 804 12.69 -10.92 -10.07
C ASN A 804 12.02 -9.54 -9.98
N TRP A 805 10.99 -9.27 -10.79
CA TRP A 805 10.28 -8.00 -10.76
C TRP A 805 9.61 -7.79 -9.39
N PRO A 806 9.63 -6.56 -8.85
CA PRO A 806 8.94 -6.25 -7.60
C PRO A 806 7.47 -6.68 -7.63
N ILE A 807 6.99 -7.21 -6.52
CA ILE A 807 5.64 -7.76 -6.45
C ILE A 807 4.62 -6.64 -6.61
N TRP A 808 3.52 -6.94 -7.29
CA TRP A 808 2.47 -5.97 -7.59
C TRP A 808 1.64 -5.68 -6.33
N GLN A 809 2.16 -4.78 -5.50
CA GLN A 809 1.55 -4.30 -4.28
C GLN A 809 1.90 -2.83 -4.06
N PHE A 810 1.04 -2.09 -3.35
CA PHE A 810 1.19 -0.65 -3.15
C PHE A 810 1.15 -0.34 -1.64
N SER A 811 2.06 0.50 -1.16
CA SER A 811 2.03 1.03 0.20
C SER A 811 0.86 2.00 0.38
N SER A 812 0.48 2.33 1.62
CA SER A 812 -0.58 3.31 1.86
C SER A 812 -0.25 4.66 1.20
N ASN A 813 0.98 5.13 1.36
CA ASN A 813 1.46 6.38 0.77
C ASN A 813 1.37 6.37 -0.76
N ALA A 814 1.77 5.26 -1.41
CA ALA A 814 1.71 5.16 -2.87
C ALA A 814 0.27 5.12 -3.41
N ILE A 815 -0.67 4.57 -2.63
CA ILE A 815 -2.11 4.60 -2.94
C ILE A 815 -2.63 6.03 -2.81
N GLN A 816 -2.31 6.72 -1.70
CA GLN A 816 -2.76 8.09 -1.47
C GLN A 816 -2.18 9.06 -2.50
N GLU A 817 -0.89 8.97 -2.86
CA GLU A 817 -0.27 9.83 -3.88
C GLU A 817 -0.93 9.67 -5.27
N LYS A 818 -1.43 8.49 -5.61
CA LYS A 818 -2.07 8.23 -6.92
C LYS A 818 -3.54 8.56 -6.96
N ASN A 819 -4.22 8.57 -5.81
CA ASN A 819 -5.61 9.08 -5.70
C ASN A 819 -5.74 10.50 -6.26
N THR A 820 -4.71 11.33 -6.10
CA THR A 820 -4.72 12.75 -6.46
C THR A 820 -4.53 13.01 -7.96
N ARG A 821 -3.93 12.06 -8.70
CA ARG A 821 -3.51 12.28 -10.10
C ARG A 821 -4.56 11.96 -11.16
N TYR A 822 -5.57 11.16 -10.83
CA TYR A 822 -6.49 10.58 -11.81
C TYR A 822 -7.96 10.73 -11.39
N GLU A 823 -8.36 11.92 -10.94
CA GLU A 823 -9.79 12.24 -10.80
C GLU A 823 -10.44 12.26 -12.19
N PHE A 824 -11.21 11.22 -12.49
CA PHE A 824 -11.94 11.06 -13.74
C PHE A 824 -13.40 11.45 -13.53
N ASN A 825 -13.68 12.76 -13.56
CA ASN A 825 -15.04 13.28 -13.72
C ASN A 825 -15.13 13.91 -15.10
N THR A 826 -16.09 13.42 -15.91
CA THR A 826 -16.45 14.08 -17.17
C THR A 826 -17.74 14.83 -16.97
N GLU A 827 -18.00 15.86 -17.78
CA GLU A 827 -19.19 16.73 -17.70
C GLU A 827 -20.52 15.97 -17.61
N ASN A 828 -20.58 14.71 -18.06
CA ASN A 828 -21.80 13.91 -18.13
C ASN A 828 -21.88 12.73 -17.14
N TYR A 829 -20.81 12.37 -16.42
CA TYR A 829 -20.78 11.19 -15.54
C TYR A 829 -19.98 11.45 -14.27
N ILE A 830 -20.66 11.32 -13.13
CA ILE A 830 -20.10 11.52 -11.79
C ILE A 830 -19.98 10.16 -11.11
N PHE A 831 -18.76 9.69 -10.93
CA PHE A 831 -18.51 8.51 -10.09
C PHE A 831 -18.63 8.92 -8.63
N THR A 832 -19.45 8.21 -7.85
CA THR A 832 -19.72 8.59 -6.45
C THR A 832 -18.57 8.25 -5.51
N ASP A 833 -17.74 7.28 -5.87
CA ASP A 833 -16.65 6.78 -5.02
C ASP A 833 -15.29 7.19 -5.60
N LYS A 834 -14.53 7.98 -4.84
CA LYS A 834 -13.13 8.32 -5.15
C LYS A 834 -12.21 7.11 -4.88
N GLY A 835 -10.91 7.23 -5.22
CA GLY A 835 -9.88 6.25 -4.89
C GLY A 835 -9.85 5.83 -3.41
N ILE A 836 -9.06 4.81 -3.06
CA ILE A 836 -8.99 4.32 -1.67
C ILE A 836 -8.51 5.44 -0.74
N SER A 837 -9.41 6.10 -0.02
CA SER A 837 -9.07 7.05 1.04
C SER A 837 -8.95 6.33 2.38
N PHE A 838 -7.81 6.48 3.05
CA PHE A 838 -7.59 5.90 4.37
C PHE A 838 -7.86 6.92 5.47
N SER A 839 -8.81 6.63 6.36
CA SER A 839 -8.78 7.19 7.72
C SER A 839 -7.49 6.77 8.43
N LYS A 840 -7.03 7.52 9.43
CA LYS A 840 -5.82 7.17 10.22
C LYS A 840 -5.83 5.73 10.76
N PHE A 841 -7.00 5.21 11.14
CA PHE A 841 -7.16 3.81 11.57
C PHE A 841 -6.97 2.80 10.43
N ARG A 842 -7.68 2.99 9.31
CA ARG A 842 -7.55 2.15 8.11
C ARG A 842 -6.12 2.16 7.58
N GLU A 843 -5.47 3.32 7.55
CA GLU A 843 -4.09 3.45 7.08
C GLU A 843 -3.14 2.64 7.95
N LYS A 844 -3.15 2.86 9.27
CA LYS A 844 -2.29 2.11 10.19
C LYS A 844 -2.54 0.60 10.09
N THR A 845 -3.79 0.18 9.89
CA THR A 845 -4.14 -1.24 9.69
C THR A 845 -3.56 -1.77 8.38
N TYR A 846 -3.73 -1.04 7.28
CA TYR A 846 -3.22 -1.40 5.97
C TYR A 846 -1.69 -1.49 5.98
N THR A 847 -1.01 -0.47 6.51
CA THR A 847 0.45 -0.41 6.60
C THR A 847 1.02 -1.51 7.49
N LEU A 848 0.32 -1.85 8.59
CA LEU A 848 0.69 -3.00 9.42
C LEU A 848 0.63 -4.31 8.62
N LEU A 849 -0.45 -4.56 7.88
CA LEU A 849 -0.55 -5.75 7.02
C LEU A 849 0.51 -5.73 5.93
N PHE A 850 0.74 -4.59 5.28
CA PHE A 850 1.75 -4.43 4.24
C PHE A 850 3.16 -4.83 4.74
N ASN A 851 3.47 -4.51 5.99
CA ASN A 851 4.77 -4.82 6.60
C ASN A 851 4.88 -6.25 7.15
N ILE A 852 3.77 -6.88 7.57
CA ILE A 852 3.80 -8.20 8.25
C ILE A 852 3.46 -9.35 7.31
N LEU A 853 2.60 -9.15 6.30
CA LEU A 853 2.12 -10.24 5.47
C LEU A 853 3.28 -10.87 4.69
N PRO A 854 3.40 -12.22 4.71
CA PRO A 854 4.49 -12.90 4.04
C PRO A 854 4.42 -12.66 2.54
N ASN A 855 5.56 -12.26 1.98
CA ASN A 855 5.72 -11.99 0.58
C ASN A 855 6.55 -13.09 -0.08
N ILE A 856 5.98 -13.77 -1.08
CA ILE A 856 6.61 -14.91 -1.74
C ILE A 856 7.08 -14.49 -3.13
N TYR A 857 8.39 -14.61 -3.39
CA TYR A 857 8.95 -14.34 -4.71
C TYR A 857 8.31 -15.22 -5.79
N SER A 858 8.01 -14.62 -6.93
CA SER A 858 7.33 -15.25 -8.07
C SER A 858 8.00 -16.56 -8.52
N ILE A 859 9.34 -16.62 -8.46
CA ILE A 859 10.13 -17.80 -8.83
C ILE A 859 9.69 -19.09 -8.10
N TYR A 860 9.28 -18.99 -6.83
CA TYR A 860 8.90 -20.17 -6.05
C TYR A 860 7.61 -20.81 -6.56
N PHE A 861 6.65 -20.04 -7.08
CA PHE A 861 5.42 -20.59 -7.66
C PHE A 861 5.72 -21.40 -8.93
N ILE A 862 6.65 -20.95 -9.77
CA ILE A 862 7.12 -21.72 -10.93
C ILE A 862 7.83 -22.98 -10.48
N LEU A 863 8.82 -22.86 -9.59
CA LEU A 863 9.62 -24.01 -9.15
C LEU A 863 8.74 -25.12 -8.55
N ILE A 864 7.80 -24.74 -7.68
CA ILE A 864 6.82 -25.67 -7.11
C ILE A 864 5.96 -26.28 -8.21
N SER A 865 5.47 -25.50 -9.17
CA SER A 865 4.63 -26.01 -10.25
C SER A 865 5.38 -26.95 -11.18
N SER A 866 6.61 -26.62 -11.55
CA SER A 866 7.50 -27.47 -12.36
C SER A 866 7.77 -28.80 -11.67
N LEU A 867 8.08 -28.77 -10.37
CA LEU A 867 8.28 -29.98 -9.57
C LEU A 867 7.01 -30.82 -9.51
N LEU A 868 5.86 -30.19 -9.22
CA LEU A 868 4.57 -30.87 -9.12
C LEU A 868 4.12 -31.45 -10.46
N PHE A 869 4.37 -30.78 -11.58
CA PHE A 869 4.08 -31.28 -12.92
C PHE A 869 4.83 -32.59 -13.20
N LEU A 870 6.14 -32.60 -12.95
CA LEU A 870 6.98 -33.78 -13.15
C LEU A 870 6.57 -34.92 -12.22
N ILE A 871 6.47 -34.67 -10.92
CA ILE A 871 6.13 -35.70 -9.92
C ILE A 871 4.73 -36.27 -10.18
N SER A 872 3.73 -35.40 -10.39
CA SER A 872 2.36 -35.85 -10.62
C SER A 872 2.23 -36.63 -11.93
N GLY A 873 2.91 -36.20 -12.99
CA GLY A 873 2.96 -36.90 -14.27
C GLY A 873 3.55 -38.30 -14.13
N ILE A 874 4.74 -38.42 -13.51
CA ILE A 874 5.40 -39.71 -13.26
C ILE A 874 4.49 -40.63 -12.44
N LEU A 875 3.94 -40.14 -11.33
CA LEU A 875 3.08 -40.94 -10.45
C LEU A 875 1.81 -41.40 -11.15
N TYR A 876 1.22 -40.55 -11.99
CA TYR A 876 0.01 -40.86 -12.74
C TYR A 876 0.28 -41.96 -13.78
N ILE A 877 1.40 -41.88 -14.51
CA ILE A 877 1.78 -42.86 -15.53
C ILE A 877 2.17 -44.20 -14.90
N VAL A 878 2.95 -44.19 -13.82
CA VAL A 878 3.56 -45.41 -13.26
C VAL A 878 2.57 -46.22 -12.41
N LYS A 879 1.84 -45.58 -11.48
CA LYS A 879 1.16 -46.33 -10.41
C LYS A 879 -0.27 -45.90 -10.11
N TYR A 880 -0.58 -44.62 -10.21
CA TYR A 880 -1.86 -44.05 -9.76
C TYR A 880 -2.74 -43.60 -10.93
N LYS A 881 -2.75 -44.39 -12.02
CA LYS A 881 -3.67 -44.21 -13.15
C LYS A 881 -5.10 -44.11 -12.61
N ASN A 882 -5.89 -43.18 -13.17
CA ASN A 882 -7.27 -42.90 -12.75
C ASN A 882 -7.46 -42.14 -11.42
N ASN A 883 -6.39 -41.74 -10.72
CA ASN A 883 -6.57 -40.87 -9.56
C ASN A 883 -6.90 -39.43 -10.00
N LEU A 884 -8.16 -39.05 -9.85
CA LEU A 884 -8.67 -37.73 -10.27
C LEU A 884 -7.99 -36.54 -9.58
N ILE A 885 -7.65 -36.66 -8.31
CA ILE A 885 -7.00 -35.59 -7.55
C ILE A 885 -5.57 -35.38 -8.07
N LEU A 886 -4.87 -36.48 -8.38
CA LEU A 886 -3.54 -36.44 -8.99
C LEU A 886 -3.59 -35.85 -10.41
N LEU A 887 -4.60 -36.21 -11.20
CA LEU A 887 -4.82 -35.63 -12.53
C LEU A 887 -5.07 -34.12 -12.46
N LEU A 888 -5.80 -33.65 -11.45
CA LEU A 888 -6.00 -32.21 -11.22
C LEU A 888 -4.70 -31.51 -10.80
N ALA A 889 -3.87 -32.13 -9.95
CA ALA A 889 -2.54 -31.60 -9.62
C ALA A 889 -1.65 -31.47 -10.88
N PHE A 890 -1.66 -32.49 -11.74
CA PHE A 890 -0.97 -32.45 -13.04
C PHE A 890 -1.51 -31.34 -13.95
N SER A 891 -2.84 -31.26 -14.11
CA SER A 891 -3.51 -30.28 -14.95
C SER A 891 -3.24 -28.83 -14.51
N SER A 892 -3.34 -28.55 -13.21
CA SER A 892 -3.12 -27.20 -12.66
C SER A 892 -1.63 -26.80 -12.63
N SER A 893 -0.71 -27.72 -12.36
CA SER A 893 0.73 -27.44 -12.53
C SER A 893 1.13 -27.21 -13.99
N PHE A 894 0.57 -27.99 -14.92
CA PHE A 894 0.78 -27.77 -16.35
C PHE A 894 0.26 -26.39 -16.79
N SER A 895 -0.91 -25.97 -16.28
CA SER A 895 -1.45 -24.61 -16.49
C SER A 895 -0.49 -23.51 -16.04
N ALA A 896 0.11 -23.65 -14.85
CA ALA A 896 1.08 -22.69 -14.35
C ALA A 896 2.30 -22.56 -15.29
N ILE A 897 2.87 -23.69 -15.71
CA ILE A 897 4.05 -23.74 -16.59
C ILE A 897 3.73 -23.19 -17.98
N ALA A 898 2.62 -23.62 -18.58
CA ALA A 898 2.21 -23.16 -19.90
C ALA A 898 1.95 -21.65 -19.91
N THR A 899 1.32 -21.13 -18.84
CA THR A 899 1.10 -19.70 -18.66
C THR A 899 2.44 -18.95 -18.54
N PHE A 900 3.39 -19.46 -17.76
CA PHE A 900 4.70 -18.84 -17.61
C PHE A 900 5.46 -18.75 -18.94
N VAL A 901 5.45 -19.82 -19.74
CA VAL A 901 6.07 -19.83 -21.08
C VAL A 901 5.42 -18.76 -21.96
N ILE A 902 4.10 -18.70 -22.02
CA ILE A 902 3.40 -17.75 -22.90
C ILE A 902 3.57 -16.31 -22.46
N VAL A 903 3.57 -16.04 -21.15
CA VAL A 903 3.85 -14.71 -20.61
C VAL A 903 5.29 -14.29 -20.94
N THR A 904 6.26 -15.20 -20.85
CA THR A 904 7.66 -14.91 -21.20
C THR A 904 7.82 -14.55 -22.68
N LEU A 905 7.16 -15.31 -23.57
CA LEU A 905 7.35 -15.15 -25.01
C LEU A 905 6.60 -13.96 -25.62
N PHE A 906 5.47 -13.56 -25.03
CA PHE A 906 4.51 -12.65 -25.69
C PHE A 906 4.10 -11.44 -24.84
N SER A 907 4.70 -11.22 -23.67
CA SER A 907 4.38 -10.01 -22.88
C SER A 907 5.24 -8.82 -23.33
N PRO A 908 4.67 -7.60 -23.35
CA PRO A 908 5.39 -6.41 -23.76
C PRO A 908 6.39 -5.90 -22.72
N ALA A 909 6.29 -6.34 -21.47
CA ALA A 909 7.18 -5.93 -20.38
C ALA A 909 7.21 -6.99 -19.26
N PRO A 910 8.32 -7.14 -18.51
CA PRO A 910 8.47 -8.13 -17.45
C PRO A 910 7.78 -7.70 -16.14
N ILE A 911 6.50 -7.30 -16.19
CA ILE A 911 5.75 -6.78 -15.03
C ILE A 911 5.12 -7.93 -14.23
N SER A 912 5.30 -7.93 -12.91
CA SER A 912 4.82 -8.99 -12.01
C SER A 912 3.30 -9.22 -12.03
N ARG A 913 2.46 -8.23 -12.39
CA ARG A 913 1.00 -8.44 -12.54
C ARG A 913 0.63 -9.48 -13.60
N TYR A 914 1.46 -9.66 -14.64
CA TYR A 914 1.23 -10.69 -15.66
C TYR A 914 1.44 -12.11 -15.12
N PHE A 915 2.09 -12.23 -13.97
CA PHE A 915 2.35 -13.48 -13.27
C PHE A 915 1.16 -13.98 -12.46
N ALA A 916 0.15 -13.14 -12.24
CA ALA A 916 -0.93 -13.44 -11.31
C ALA A 916 -1.66 -14.77 -11.52
N PRO A 917 -2.03 -15.18 -12.76
CA PRO A 917 -2.73 -16.45 -12.95
C PRO A 917 -1.91 -17.63 -12.42
N ILE A 918 -0.57 -17.56 -12.57
CA ILE A 918 0.37 -18.60 -12.11
C ILE A 918 0.24 -18.79 -10.60
N ILE A 919 0.23 -17.72 -9.81
CA ILE A 919 0.11 -17.78 -8.34
C ILE A 919 -1.11 -18.62 -7.93
N TYR A 920 -2.28 -18.32 -8.50
CA TYR A 920 -3.52 -19.01 -8.15
C TYR A 920 -3.53 -20.48 -8.56
N VAL A 921 -3.14 -20.81 -9.80
CA VAL A 921 -3.15 -22.21 -10.26
C VAL A 921 -2.05 -23.04 -9.59
N SER A 922 -0.91 -22.44 -9.23
CA SER A 922 0.15 -23.08 -8.45
C SER A 922 -0.33 -23.49 -7.05
N ILE A 923 -1.10 -22.64 -6.38
CA ILE A 923 -1.68 -22.96 -5.07
C ILE A 923 -2.68 -24.11 -5.18
N ILE A 924 -3.55 -24.10 -6.20
CA ILE A 924 -4.47 -25.23 -6.45
C ILE A 924 -3.69 -26.52 -6.71
N SER A 925 -2.62 -26.46 -7.49
CA SER A 925 -1.75 -27.61 -7.76
C SER A 925 -1.17 -28.19 -6.48
N LEU A 926 -0.63 -27.34 -5.60
CA LEU A 926 -0.08 -27.75 -4.32
C LEU A 926 -1.14 -28.37 -3.40
N ILE A 927 -2.30 -27.72 -3.26
CA ILE A 927 -3.43 -28.25 -2.46
C ILE A 927 -3.87 -29.61 -3.03
N SER A 928 -3.97 -29.72 -4.36
CA SER A 928 -4.36 -30.96 -5.04
C SER A 928 -3.36 -32.07 -4.78
N PHE A 929 -2.07 -31.80 -4.90
CA PHE A 929 -1.05 -32.80 -4.64
C PHE A 929 -1.02 -33.25 -3.17
N ILE A 930 -1.10 -32.32 -2.21
CA ILE A 930 -1.19 -32.65 -0.78
C ILE A 930 -2.43 -33.51 -0.49
N SER A 931 -3.56 -33.18 -1.11
CA SER A 931 -4.81 -33.94 -0.99
C SER A 931 -4.68 -35.35 -1.56
N PHE A 932 -4.00 -35.50 -2.69
CA PHE A 932 -3.67 -36.80 -3.25
C PHE A 932 -2.81 -37.62 -2.28
N VAL A 933 -1.73 -37.05 -1.76
CA VAL A 933 -0.83 -37.71 -0.79
C VAL A 933 -1.63 -38.18 0.43
N TYR A 934 -2.56 -37.36 0.93
CA TYR A 934 -3.42 -37.75 2.04
C TYR A 934 -4.37 -38.90 1.66
N SER A 935 -4.95 -38.86 0.46
CA SER A 935 -5.87 -39.90 -0.04
C SER A 935 -5.22 -41.29 -0.15
N VAL A 936 -3.90 -41.36 -0.36
CA VAL A 936 -3.16 -42.64 -0.44
C VAL A 936 -2.60 -43.11 0.91
N GLY A 937 -2.84 -42.36 1.99
CA GLY A 937 -2.43 -42.69 3.36
C GLY A 937 -1.15 -41.99 3.83
N GLY A 938 -0.77 -40.87 3.21
CA GLY A 938 0.36 -40.02 3.60
C GLY A 938 1.69 -40.35 2.92
N LEU A 939 2.69 -39.47 3.11
CA LEU A 939 4.01 -39.56 2.46
C LEU A 939 4.73 -40.88 2.71
N LYS A 940 4.74 -41.38 3.95
CA LYS A 940 5.40 -42.65 4.30
C LYS A 940 4.82 -43.83 3.51
N ARG A 941 3.49 -43.87 3.37
CA ARG A 941 2.81 -44.95 2.62
C ARG A 941 2.99 -44.78 1.11
N LEU A 942 3.03 -43.54 0.62
CA LEU A 942 3.35 -43.24 -0.77
C LEU A 942 4.77 -43.72 -1.12
N TYR A 943 5.78 -43.35 -0.31
CA TYR A 943 7.17 -43.77 -0.48
C TYR A 943 7.33 -45.29 -0.46
N ASN A 944 6.76 -45.98 0.53
CA ASN A 944 6.82 -47.43 0.63
C ASN A 944 6.15 -48.12 -0.56
N LYS A 945 5.03 -47.57 -1.06
CA LYS A 945 4.37 -48.09 -2.27
C LYS A 945 5.20 -47.86 -3.52
N ILE A 946 6.00 -46.80 -3.61
CA ILE A 946 6.84 -46.52 -4.78
C ILE A 946 8.04 -47.48 -4.82
N LEU A 947 8.71 -47.74 -3.69
CA LEU A 947 9.96 -48.50 -3.64
C LEU A 947 9.80 -50.02 -3.47
N PHE A 948 8.81 -50.49 -2.69
CA PHE A 948 8.80 -51.87 -2.17
C PHE A 948 7.63 -52.74 -2.65
N LYS A 949 6.87 -52.31 -3.65
CA LYS A 949 5.86 -53.16 -4.30
C LYS A 949 6.02 -53.10 -5.82
N ARG A 950 6.84 -54.01 -6.35
CA ARG A 950 6.62 -54.61 -7.66
C ARG A 950 5.33 -55.41 -7.61
#